data_AF-A0AA42L9S1-F1
#
_entry.id   AF-A0AA42L9S1-F1
#
_cell.length_a   1.000
_cell.length_b   1.000
_cell.length_c   1.000
_cell.angle_alpha   90.00
_cell.angle_beta   90.00
_cell.angle_gamma   90.00
#
_symmetry.space_group_name_H-M   'P 1'
#
loop_
_entity.id
_entity.type
_entity.pdbx_description
1 polymer ?
#
loop_
_entity_poly.entity_id
_entity_poly.type
_entity_poly.pdbx_seq_one_letter_code
_entity_poly.pdbx_strand_id
1 'polypeptide(L)'
;MSPRKALPTALALGLTLAAGAHADEGMWMPTQLPELAKPLQAAGFKGNPADLANVTAPPLSAVVRAGGGTGSFVSSDGLLLTNHHVAMGVIQYNSSPEHDLINGGFIARDRADERPANPDFRVLVTVGFDKVTDQVLAQARGKTGRAYFDAVDAASKQIVAECEKDGSVRCSVANMYYGTDFYRIAQLELSDVRLVYAPPRAIGNYGDEIDNFMWPRHTGDFTLLRAYVGKDGKPAAYSKDNVPYQAPAHLQMSVEGPKEGDYAMLAGYPGITYRHRTAAEFAGQIDTVLPRRVSVFQQMIDTIEAASAKDAQARTRYASQLQSLKNNRKRAAGELEGLLRSDAKAQRAADETAMLAATDRKYQGDIKALLTNLSQGAAVGERDLLLDQMAAQSQLLRSALLLERLRIESAKPDAQRESGFQQRDQAMIEGVLKQVQRRYAPEVEKALLTTLLTRYQQLPDAQRVAEFDTAFGRTPEQLAKALDTLYAGTQLGEEAQRLSRFAAAREGKALAADPLITVAAPLVAAQLRIENESKTREGEQLRLRPAYMQALFAWRAKQGRAVYPDANRTLRISYGKVEALHPRDGVTYSPVTTVAGIVEKNTNAYPFDAPKPLLAAIAKGDFGSTADPALKTQTVNFLTNLDTTGGNSGSPVLNAKGELIGLNFDSNWESVSASWWFDPRYKRAVHVDMRYLRWLLAKVYPAPELLKEMGVPAQ
;
A
#
# COMPACT_ATOMS: atom_id res chain seq x y z
N MET A 1 57.80 -30.01 46.45
CA MET A 1 58.16 -28.60 46.12
C MET A 1 59.04 -28.60 44.89
N SER A 2 58.52 -28.15 43.74
CA SER A 2 59.34 -27.60 42.65
C SER A 2 58.44 -26.93 41.61
N PRO A 3 58.86 -25.81 40.99
CA PRO A 3 57.98 -24.93 40.25
C PRO A 3 58.12 -25.07 38.72
N ARG A 4 57.00 -24.72 38.05
CA ARG A 4 56.81 -24.16 36.71
C ARG A 4 57.98 -24.18 35.70
N LYS A 5 57.71 -24.79 34.54
CA LYS A 5 58.05 -24.27 33.19
C LYS A 5 56.89 -24.52 32.22
N ALA A 6 56.68 -23.57 31.32
CA ALA A 6 55.60 -23.51 30.34
C ALA A 6 55.77 -24.54 29.19
N LEU A 7 54.66 -24.95 28.58
CA LEU A 7 54.59 -25.30 27.16
C LEU A 7 53.15 -25.04 26.63
N PRO A 8 53.00 -24.60 25.37
CA PRO A 8 51.73 -24.19 24.76
C PRO A 8 51.03 -25.38 24.12
N THR A 9 49.70 -25.41 24.15
CA THR A 9 48.95 -26.33 23.26
C THR A 9 47.71 -25.61 22.73
N ALA A 10 47.68 -25.50 21.41
CA ALA A 10 46.54 -25.09 20.63
C ALA A 10 45.36 -26.04 20.88
N LEU A 11 44.16 -25.47 20.98
CA LEU A 11 42.95 -26.16 20.55
C LEU A 11 42.07 -25.16 19.80
N ALA A 12 42.24 -25.20 18.48
CA ALA A 12 41.28 -24.67 17.53
C ALA A 12 39.97 -25.45 17.72
N LEU A 13 38.94 -24.80 18.26
CA LEU A 13 37.56 -25.19 18.05
C LEU A 13 36.90 -24.03 17.30
N GLY A 14 36.88 -24.18 15.97
CA GLY A 14 36.12 -23.31 15.10
C GLY A 14 34.65 -23.36 15.49
N LEU A 15 34.13 -22.25 16.01
CA LEU A 15 32.71 -21.95 15.99
C LEU A 15 32.32 -21.64 14.54
N THR A 16 32.14 -22.69 13.75
CA THR A 16 31.23 -22.65 12.60
C THR A 16 29.82 -22.60 13.16
N LEU A 17 29.38 -21.41 13.57
CA LEU A 17 27.96 -21.08 13.65
C LEU A 17 27.43 -21.12 12.22
N ALA A 18 26.98 -22.30 11.80
CA ALA A 18 26.07 -22.42 10.69
C ALA A 18 24.82 -21.63 11.07
N ALA A 19 24.73 -20.38 10.59
CA ALA A 19 23.51 -19.61 10.63
C ALA A 19 22.46 -20.43 9.90
N GLY A 20 21.56 -21.05 10.66
CA GLY A 20 20.40 -21.72 10.11
C GLY A 20 19.65 -20.72 9.22
N ALA A 21 19.24 -21.16 8.04
CA ALA A 21 18.35 -20.40 7.18
C ALA A 21 17.00 -20.28 7.90
N HIS A 22 16.85 -19.24 8.72
CA HIS A 22 15.58 -18.86 9.35
C HIS A 22 14.86 -17.94 8.36
N ALA A 23 13.77 -18.43 7.78
CA ALA A 23 12.96 -17.62 6.86
C ALA A 23 11.97 -16.75 7.66
N ASP A 24 12.49 -15.66 8.26
CA ASP A 24 11.67 -14.57 8.82
C ASP A 24 11.24 -13.59 7.70
N GLU A 25 12.03 -13.47 6.64
CA GLU A 25 11.84 -12.51 5.55
C GLU A 25 11.22 -13.15 4.30
N GLY A 26 10.21 -12.50 3.71
CA GLY A 26 9.77 -12.79 2.34
C GLY A 26 8.27 -12.63 2.08
N MET A 27 7.96 -12.09 0.90
CA MET A 27 6.62 -12.00 0.31
C MET A 27 6.55 -12.89 -0.93
N TRP A 28 6.39 -14.18 -0.70
CA TRP A 28 6.52 -15.27 -1.69
C TRP A 28 5.33 -15.33 -2.64
N MET A 29 5.58 -15.55 -3.93
CA MET A 29 4.50 -15.83 -4.88
C MET A 29 3.97 -17.26 -4.65
N PRO A 30 2.66 -17.53 -4.85
CA PRO A 30 2.09 -18.89 -4.81
C PRO A 30 2.93 -19.94 -5.55
N THR A 31 3.42 -19.59 -6.75
CA THR A 31 4.25 -20.46 -7.60
C THR A 31 5.59 -20.87 -7.00
N GLN A 32 6.09 -20.17 -5.96
CA GLN A 32 7.36 -20.48 -5.28
C GLN A 32 7.19 -21.43 -4.08
N LEU A 33 5.98 -21.58 -3.54
CA LEU A 33 5.74 -22.33 -2.31
C LEU A 33 6.18 -23.81 -2.39
N PRO A 34 6.05 -24.53 -3.53
CA PRO A 34 6.59 -25.88 -3.66
C PRO A 34 8.11 -25.96 -3.43
N GLU A 35 8.87 -24.96 -3.89
CA GLU A 35 10.33 -24.90 -3.72
C GLU A 35 10.74 -24.58 -2.26
N LEU A 36 9.82 -23.99 -1.50
CA LEU A 36 10.00 -23.62 -0.09
C LEU A 36 9.44 -24.68 0.87
N ALA A 37 9.16 -25.90 0.39
CA ALA A 37 8.52 -26.92 1.22
C ALA A 37 9.30 -27.23 2.52
N LYS A 38 10.62 -27.39 2.42
CA LYS A 38 11.49 -27.65 3.58
C LYS A 38 11.43 -26.52 4.63
N PRO A 39 11.70 -25.25 4.29
CA PRO A 39 11.64 -24.18 5.29
C PRO A 39 10.22 -23.92 5.83
N LEU A 40 9.16 -24.08 5.03
CA LEU A 40 7.77 -23.98 5.51
C LEU A 40 7.43 -25.04 6.57
N GLN A 41 7.80 -26.29 6.30
CA GLN A 41 7.59 -27.39 7.23
C GLN A 41 8.43 -27.23 8.50
N ALA A 42 9.68 -26.77 8.35
CA ALA A 42 10.56 -26.47 9.48
C ALA A 42 10.03 -25.33 10.35
N ALA A 43 9.36 -24.33 9.76
CA ALA A 43 8.69 -23.26 10.50
C ALA A 43 7.44 -23.76 11.27
N GLY A 44 6.86 -24.89 10.86
CA GLY A 44 5.77 -25.55 11.59
C GLY A 44 4.51 -25.83 10.77
N PHE A 45 4.47 -25.45 9.48
CA PHE A 45 3.31 -25.68 8.62
C PHE A 45 2.93 -27.17 8.57
N LYS A 46 1.65 -27.48 8.79
CA LYS A 46 1.14 -28.87 8.81
C LYS A 46 0.47 -29.30 7.50
N GLY A 47 0.16 -28.35 6.62
CA GLY A 47 -0.39 -28.64 5.29
C GLY A 47 0.69 -29.06 4.28
N ASN A 48 0.28 -29.29 3.04
CA ASN A 48 1.17 -29.54 1.92
C ASN A 48 1.54 -28.21 1.23
N PRO A 49 2.82 -27.77 1.24
CA PRO A 49 3.26 -26.53 0.60
C PRO A 49 2.90 -26.44 -0.90
N ALA A 50 2.80 -27.58 -1.60
CA ALA A 50 2.44 -27.58 -3.01
C ALA A 50 1.01 -27.09 -3.27
N ASP A 51 0.10 -27.27 -2.31
CA ASP A 51 -1.30 -26.84 -2.44
C ASP A 51 -1.39 -25.31 -2.46
N LEU A 52 -0.44 -24.61 -1.83
CA LEU A 52 -0.34 -23.15 -1.83
C LEU A 52 0.12 -22.56 -3.18
N ALA A 53 0.46 -23.38 -4.18
CA ALA A 53 0.67 -22.90 -5.54
C ALA A 53 -0.64 -22.70 -6.31
N ASN A 54 -1.72 -23.34 -5.88
CA ASN A 54 -3.01 -23.24 -6.53
C ASN A 54 -3.83 -22.08 -5.94
N VAL A 55 -3.83 -20.93 -6.62
CA VAL A 55 -4.57 -19.73 -6.21
C VAL A 55 -6.09 -19.92 -6.19
N THR A 56 -6.62 -20.95 -6.87
CA THR A 56 -8.06 -21.25 -6.93
C THR A 56 -8.49 -22.32 -5.92
N ALA A 57 -7.57 -22.80 -5.08
CA ALA A 57 -7.87 -23.75 -4.00
C ALA A 57 -7.74 -23.10 -2.61
N PRO A 58 -8.42 -23.66 -1.58
CA PRO A 58 -8.21 -23.22 -0.21
C PRO A 58 -6.74 -23.42 0.23
N PRO A 59 -6.20 -22.54 1.09
CA PRO A 59 -6.85 -21.36 1.65
C PRO A 59 -6.85 -20.13 0.72
N LEU A 60 -6.07 -20.15 -0.37
CA LEU A 60 -5.82 -18.95 -1.19
C LEU A 60 -7.05 -18.45 -1.96
N SER A 61 -7.94 -19.34 -2.39
CA SER A 61 -9.19 -18.94 -3.08
C SER A 61 -10.19 -18.22 -2.18
N ALA A 62 -10.03 -18.32 -0.86
CA ALA A 62 -10.80 -17.53 0.09
C ALA A 62 -10.22 -16.11 0.28
N VAL A 63 -8.98 -15.84 -0.17
CA VAL A 63 -8.28 -14.57 0.05
C VAL A 63 -8.46 -13.63 -1.13
N VAL A 64 -9.02 -12.46 -0.87
CA VAL A 64 -9.46 -11.52 -1.91
C VAL A 64 -8.82 -10.16 -1.71
N ARG A 65 -8.70 -9.40 -2.78
CA ARG A 65 -8.35 -7.99 -2.67
C ARG A 65 -9.65 -7.21 -2.41
N ALA A 66 -9.72 -6.51 -1.28
CA ALA A 66 -10.90 -5.77 -0.85
C ALA A 66 -10.58 -4.27 -0.84
N GLY A 67 -11.12 -3.51 -1.79
CA GLY A 67 -10.79 -2.11 -1.98
C GLY A 67 -9.27 -1.88 -2.12
N GLY A 68 -8.70 -1.09 -1.20
CA GLY A 68 -7.26 -0.79 -1.14
C GLY A 68 -6.41 -1.82 -0.38
N GLY A 69 -7.03 -2.81 0.26
CA GLY A 69 -6.37 -3.82 1.09
C GLY A 69 -6.73 -5.25 0.68
N THR A 70 -6.71 -6.14 1.66
CA THR A 70 -7.02 -7.57 1.57
C THR A 70 -8.26 -7.88 2.40
N GLY A 71 -8.95 -8.96 2.06
CA GLY A 71 -10.00 -9.56 2.88
C GLY A 71 -10.03 -11.06 2.69
N SER A 72 -10.95 -11.73 3.38
CA SER A 72 -11.17 -13.17 3.18
C SER A 72 -12.61 -13.59 3.39
N PHE A 73 -13.08 -14.54 2.60
CA PHE A 73 -14.37 -15.17 2.84
C PHE A 73 -14.30 -16.04 4.10
N VAL A 74 -15.28 -15.87 4.98
CA VAL A 74 -15.41 -16.57 6.28
C VAL A 74 -16.75 -17.30 6.41
N SER A 75 -17.54 -17.35 5.34
CA SER A 75 -18.70 -18.25 5.19
C SER A 75 -18.91 -18.65 3.73
N SER A 76 -19.69 -19.70 3.49
CA SER A 76 -20.10 -20.12 2.14
C SER A 76 -21.00 -19.10 1.46
N ASP A 77 -21.76 -18.31 2.22
CA ASP A 77 -22.69 -17.28 1.73
C ASP A 77 -22.01 -15.92 1.47
N GLY A 78 -20.70 -15.92 1.22
CA GLY A 78 -19.97 -14.74 0.79
C GLY A 78 -19.73 -13.70 1.89
N LEU A 79 -19.87 -14.07 3.17
CA LEU A 79 -19.45 -13.22 4.29
C LEU A 79 -17.94 -12.99 4.19
N LEU A 80 -17.56 -11.72 4.20
CA LEU A 80 -16.20 -11.26 3.95
C LEU A 80 -15.69 -10.51 5.17
N LEU A 81 -14.53 -10.92 5.68
CA LEU A 81 -13.82 -10.22 6.75
C LEU A 81 -12.71 -9.35 6.15
N THR A 82 -12.65 -8.08 6.57
CA THR A 82 -11.55 -7.16 6.27
C THR A 82 -11.36 -6.18 7.43
N ASN A 83 -10.40 -5.26 7.33
CA ASN A 83 -10.18 -4.24 8.36
C ASN A 83 -11.26 -3.17 8.34
N HIS A 84 -11.50 -2.57 9.51
CA HIS A 84 -12.36 -1.40 9.67
C HIS A 84 -11.84 -0.22 8.85
N HIS A 85 -10.54 0.05 8.84
CA HIS A 85 -9.99 1.15 8.02
C HIS A 85 -10.05 0.87 6.51
N VAL A 86 -10.03 -0.41 6.09
CA VAL A 86 -10.22 -0.80 4.67
C VAL A 86 -11.67 -0.54 4.24
N ALA A 87 -12.62 -0.83 5.11
CA ALA A 87 -14.04 -0.59 4.88
C ALA A 87 -14.53 0.82 5.30
N MET A 88 -13.65 1.72 5.72
CA MET A 88 -14.06 3.04 6.24
C MET A 88 -14.86 3.86 5.22
N GLY A 89 -14.49 3.79 3.94
CA GLY A 89 -15.25 4.44 2.87
C GLY A 89 -16.68 3.91 2.75
N VAL A 90 -16.88 2.60 2.96
CA VAL A 90 -18.20 1.95 2.96
C VAL A 90 -19.04 2.39 4.16
N ILE A 91 -18.42 2.44 5.34
CA ILE A 91 -19.07 2.88 6.58
C ILE A 91 -19.49 4.35 6.42
N GLN A 92 -18.57 5.22 6.02
CA GLN A 92 -18.82 6.64 5.81
C GLN A 92 -19.91 6.89 4.76
N TYR A 93 -19.93 6.12 3.66
CA TYR A 93 -20.94 6.26 2.61
C TYR A 93 -22.37 6.03 3.12
N ASN A 94 -22.51 5.20 4.16
CA ASN A 94 -23.79 4.86 4.77
C ASN A 94 -24.07 5.65 6.07
N SER A 95 -23.21 6.59 6.46
CA SER A 95 -23.40 7.45 7.64
C SER A 95 -24.15 8.74 7.30
N SER A 96 -25.03 9.16 8.20
CA SER A 96 -25.69 10.48 8.17
C SER A 96 -25.63 11.14 9.57
N PRO A 97 -25.96 12.44 9.71
CA PRO A 97 -26.08 13.07 11.03
C PRO A 97 -27.07 12.35 11.96
N GLU A 98 -28.12 11.75 11.41
CA GLU A 98 -29.14 11.00 12.14
C GLU A 98 -28.72 9.54 12.42
N HIS A 99 -27.88 8.96 11.56
CA HIS A 99 -27.38 7.59 11.65
C HIS A 99 -25.85 7.58 11.48
N ASP A 100 -25.13 7.93 12.53
CA ASP A 100 -23.67 7.96 12.51
C ASP A 100 -23.09 6.55 12.72
N LEU A 101 -22.87 5.82 11.61
CA LEU A 101 -22.28 4.48 11.64
C LEU A 101 -20.79 4.50 12.00
N ILE A 102 -20.11 5.65 11.87
CA ILE A 102 -18.68 5.76 12.23
C ILE A 102 -18.56 5.68 13.74
N ASN A 103 -19.31 6.50 14.48
CA ASN A 103 -19.21 6.52 15.94
C ASN A 103 -20.14 5.49 16.62
N GLY A 104 -21.27 5.14 16.00
CA GLY A 104 -22.24 4.18 16.54
C GLY A 104 -21.97 2.72 16.19
N GLY A 105 -21.16 2.45 15.15
CA GLY A 105 -21.06 1.13 14.55
C GLY A 105 -22.31 0.77 13.74
N PHE A 106 -22.34 -0.45 13.21
CA PHE A 106 -23.45 -0.97 12.42
C PHE A 106 -23.58 -2.48 12.60
N ILE A 107 -24.82 -2.98 12.70
CA ILE A 107 -25.14 -4.41 12.72
C ILE A 107 -26.41 -4.59 11.87
N ALA A 108 -26.29 -5.31 10.75
CA ALA A 108 -27.46 -5.66 9.96
C ALA A 108 -28.33 -6.65 10.73
N ARG A 109 -29.63 -6.35 10.85
CA ARG A 109 -30.59 -7.25 11.50
C ARG A 109 -30.78 -8.55 10.72
N ASP A 110 -30.79 -8.44 9.40
CA ASP A 110 -30.98 -9.54 8.45
C ASP A 110 -30.36 -9.15 7.10
N ARG A 111 -30.40 -10.06 6.12
CA ARG A 111 -29.84 -9.85 4.77
C ARG A 111 -30.41 -8.61 4.05
N ALA A 112 -31.67 -8.25 4.31
CA ALA A 112 -32.31 -7.10 3.68
C ALA A 112 -31.88 -5.75 4.29
N ASP A 113 -31.30 -5.79 5.49
CA ASP A 113 -30.77 -4.62 6.19
C ASP A 113 -29.28 -4.35 5.86
N GLU A 114 -28.60 -5.28 5.19
CA GLU A 114 -27.21 -5.10 4.74
C GLU A 114 -27.11 -3.92 3.74
N ARG A 115 -26.11 -3.05 3.92
CA ARG A 115 -26.06 -1.74 3.23
C ARG A 115 -25.07 -1.72 2.08
N PRO A 116 -25.43 -1.24 0.88
CA PRO A 116 -24.50 -1.25 -0.26
C PRO A 116 -23.25 -0.41 0.01
N ALA A 117 -22.11 -0.91 -0.47
CA ALA A 117 -20.86 -0.18 -0.48
C ALA A 117 -20.89 1.03 -1.43
N ASN A 118 -19.93 1.94 -1.26
CA ASN A 118 -19.70 3.02 -2.21
C ASN A 118 -19.41 2.47 -3.63
N PRO A 119 -19.82 3.18 -4.71
CA PRO A 119 -19.81 2.64 -6.07
C PRO A 119 -18.47 2.14 -6.63
N ASP A 120 -17.34 2.52 -6.02
CA ASP A 120 -15.98 2.15 -6.40
C ASP A 120 -15.37 1.04 -5.53
N PHE A 121 -16.03 0.60 -4.44
CA PHE A 121 -15.54 -0.54 -3.66
C PHE A 121 -15.70 -1.84 -4.44
N ARG A 122 -14.62 -2.63 -4.54
CA ARG A 122 -14.60 -3.90 -5.26
C ARG A 122 -13.95 -4.98 -4.42
N VAL A 123 -14.41 -6.21 -4.63
CA VAL A 123 -13.76 -7.43 -4.14
C VAL A 123 -13.26 -8.20 -5.35
N LEU A 124 -11.94 -8.38 -5.44
CA LEU A 124 -11.30 -9.11 -6.54
C LEU A 124 -10.82 -10.48 -6.04
N VAL A 125 -11.39 -11.55 -6.60
CA VAL A 125 -11.01 -12.94 -6.30
C VAL A 125 -9.99 -13.39 -7.34
N THR A 126 -8.78 -13.78 -6.93
CA THR A 126 -7.76 -14.24 -7.88
C THR A 126 -8.12 -15.63 -8.41
N VAL A 127 -8.30 -15.74 -9.72
CA VAL A 127 -8.68 -16.97 -10.43
C VAL A 127 -7.62 -17.44 -11.43
N GLY A 128 -6.56 -16.66 -11.65
CA GLY A 128 -5.44 -17.06 -12.51
C GLY A 128 -4.14 -16.32 -12.16
N PHE A 129 -3.01 -17.01 -12.30
CA PHE A 129 -1.66 -16.52 -11.99
C PHE A 129 -0.65 -17.17 -12.95
N ASP A 130 -0.64 -16.74 -14.20
CA ASP A 130 0.07 -17.43 -15.29
C ASP A 130 1.34 -16.69 -15.69
N LYS A 131 2.45 -17.39 -15.89
CA LYS A 131 3.68 -16.77 -16.40
C LYS A 131 3.55 -16.49 -17.91
N VAL A 132 3.75 -15.24 -18.31
CA VAL A 132 3.59 -14.74 -19.69
C VAL A 132 4.82 -13.98 -20.22
N THR A 133 5.98 -14.17 -19.57
CA THR A 133 7.25 -13.49 -19.90
C THR A 133 7.58 -13.49 -21.40
N ASP A 134 7.52 -14.65 -22.06
CA ASP A 134 7.88 -14.76 -23.47
C ASP A 134 6.90 -14.02 -24.40
N GLN A 135 5.61 -14.04 -24.07
CA GLN A 135 4.59 -13.32 -24.83
C GLN A 135 4.79 -11.81 -24.73
N VAL A 136 5.11 -11.31 -23.53
CA VAL A 136 5.38 -9.88 -23.29
C VAL A 136 6.65 -9.42 -24.01
N LEU A 137 7.71 -10.21 -23.96
CA LEU A 137 9.03 -9.81 -24.47
C LEU A 137 9.22 -10.07 -25.98
N ALA A 138 8.33 -10.81 -26.64
CA ALA A 138 8.46 -11.20 -28.03
C ALA A 138 8.80 -10.04 -28.97
N GLN A 139 8.06 -8.93 -28.87
CA GLN A 139 8.24 -7.74 -29.72
C GLN A 139 9.21 -6.70 -29.14
N ALA A 140 9.64 -6.88 -27.89
CA ALA A 140 10.58 -5.98 -27.21
C ALA A 140 12.04 -6.37 -27.46
N ARG A 141 12.31 -7.67 -27.73
CA ARG A 141 13.65 -8.18 -28.03
C ARG A 141 14.31 -7.40 -29.18
N GLY A 142 15.54 -6.95 -28.95
CA GLY A 142 16.31 -6.15 -29.91
C GLY A 142 15.99 -4.64 -29.91
N LYS A 143 14.98 -4.19 -29.14
CA LYS A 143 14.67 -2.77 -28.97
C LYS A 143 15.38 -2.18 -27.74
N THR A 144 15.45 -0.86 -27.68
CA THR A 144 16.04 -0.09 -26.56
C THR A 144 15.17 1.14 -26.25
N GLY A 145 15.36 1.70 -25.06
CA GLY A 145 14.73 2.93 -24.60
C GLY A 145 13.23 2.93 -24.77
N ARG A 146 12.71 4.00 -25.37
CA ARG A 146 11.28 4.18 -25.57
C ARG A 146 10.64 3.06 -26.39
N ALA A 147 11.32 2.58 -27.43
CA ALA A 147 10.80 1.53 -28.28
C ALA A 147 10.67 0.18 -27.54
N TYR A 148 11.53 -0.08 -26.55
CA TYR A 148 11.41 -1.25 -25.67
C TYR A 148 10.21 -1.09 -24.72
N PHE A 149 10.09 0.08 -24.08
CA PHE A 149 8.97 0.40 -23.20
C PHE A 149 7.62 0.23 -23.93
N ASP A 150 7.47 0.85 -25.10
CA ASP A 150 6.23 0.82 -25.87
C ASP A 150 5.89 -0.61 -26.33
N ALA A 151 6.89 -1.44 -26.66
CA ALA A 151 6.65 -2.82 -27.05
C ALA A 151 6.15 -3.69 -25.90
N VAL A 152 6.71 -3.53 -24.69
CA VAL A 152 6.23 -4.21 -23.49
C VAL A 152 4.83 -3.74 -23.10
N ASP A 153 4.58 -2.43 -23.14
CA ASP A 153 3.27 -1.84 -22.82
C ASP A 153 2.20 -2.34 -23.81
N ALA A 154 2.48 -2.32 -25.11
CA ALA A 154 1.57 -2.81 -26.13
C ALA A 154 1.24 -4.31 -25.96
N ALA A 155 2.26 -5.15 -25.72
CA ALA A 155 2.04 -6.58 -25.48
C ALA A 155 1.23 -6.83 -24.20
N SER A 156 1.50 -6.06 -23.13
CA SER A 156 0.76 -6.16 -21.87
C SER A 156 -0.72 -5.78 -22.05
N LYS A 157 -0.99 -4.68 -22.78
CA LYS A 157 -2.36 -4.25 -23.13
C LYS A 157 -3.10 -5.30 -23.96
N GLN A 158 -2.41 -5.94 -24.91
CA GLN A 158 -3.00 -7.02 -25.71
C GLN A 158 -3.37 -8.23 -24.83
N ILE A 159 -2.46 -8.69 -23.96
CA ILE A 159 -2.71 -9.81 -23.05
C ILE A 159 -3.91 -9.53 -22.14
N VAL A 160 -4.03 -8.31 -21.61
CA VAL A 160 -5.18 -7.89 -20.79
C VAL A 160 -6.47 -7.89 -21.62
N ALA A 161 -6.47 -7.25 -22.79
CA ALA A 161 -7.65 -7.18 -23.65
C ALA A 161 -8.17 -8.57 -24.07
N GLU A 162 -7.25 -9.51 -24.33
CA GLU A 162 -7.59 -10.88 -24.70
C GLU A 162 -8.14 -11.67 -23.51
N CYS A 163 -7.60 -11.43 -22.31
CA CYS A 163 -8.04 -12.04 -21.06
C CYS A 163 -9.43 -11.53 -20.59
N GLU A 164 -9.74 -10.25 -20.80
CA GLU A 164 -11.03 -9.65 -20.42
C GLU A 164 -12.12 -9.80 -21.49
N LYS A 165 -11.84 -10.47 -22.61
CA LYS A 165 -12.72 -10.52 -23.80
C LYS A 165 -14.11 -11.11 -23.52
N ASP A 166 -14.21 -12.05 -22.59
CA ASP A 166 -15.49 -12.67 -22.20
C ASP A 166 -16.29 -11.85 -21.16
N GLY A 167 -15.68 -10.80 -20.61
CA GLY A 167 -16.28 -9.93 -19.58
C GLY A 167 -16.42 -10.57 -18.20
N SER A 168 -15.88 -11.77 -17.97
CA SER A 168 -16.04 -12.51 -16.71
C SER A 168 -15.01 -12.13 -15.64
N VAL A 169 -13.86 -11.61 -16.06
CA VAL A 169 -12.73 -11.30 -15.20
C VAL A 169 -12.11 -9.95 -15.54
N ARG A 170 -11.40 -9.38 -14.56
CA ARG A 170 -10.40 -8.35 -14.75
C ARG A 170 -9.02 -8.94 -14.80
N CYS A 171 -8.19 -8.44 -15.71
CA CYS A 171 -6.84 -8.95 -15.88
C CYS A 171 -5.78 -7.86 -15.78
N SER A 172 -4.59 -8.26 -15.35
CA SER A 172 -3.41 -7.39 -15.35
C SER A 172 -2.16 -8.19 -15.69
N VAL A 173 -1.11 -7.50 -16.16
CA VAL A 173 0.23 -8.07 -16.33
C VAL A 173 1.13 -7.49 -15.25
N ALA A 174 1.55 -8.34 -14.32
CA ALA A 174 2.41 -8.00 -13.21
C ALA A 174 3.89 -8.23 -13.59
N ASN A 175 4.70 -7.19 -13.44
CA ASN A 175 6.15 -7.24 -13.60
C ASN A 175 6.80 -7.76 -12.31
N MET A 176 7.49 -8.91 -12.39
CA MET A 176 8.24 -9.54 -11.32
C MET A 176 9.75 -9.41 -11.56
N TYR A 177 10.51 -9.17 -10.49
CA TYR A 177 11.97 -9.06 -10.55
C TYR A 177 12.45 -8.08 -11.63
N TYR A 178 11.78 -6.92 -11.70
CA TYR A 178 12.13 -5.81 -12.56
C TYR A 178 12.39 -6.15 -14.05
N GLY A 179 11.43 -6.82 -14.67
CA GLY A 179 11.43 -7.16 -16.09
C GLY A 179 12.01 -8.52 -16.40
N THR A 180 12.44 -9.26 -15.37
CA THR A 180 12.89 -10.65 -15.57
C THR A 180 11.71 -11.55 -15.88
N ASP A 181 10.60 -11.38 -15.15
CA ASP A 181 9.40 -12.19 -15.33
C ASP A 181 8.13 -11.34 -15.40
N PHE A 182 7.15 -11.82 -16.17
CA PHE A 182 5.83 -11.22 -16.26
C PHE A 182 4.76 -12.28 -16.00
N TYR A 183 3.74 -11.91 -15.22
CA TYR A 183 2.63 -12.80 -14.89
C TYR A 183 1.30 -12.14 -15.25
N ARG A 184 0.42 -12.88 -15.93
CA ARG A 184 -0.97 -12.51 -16.12
C ARG A 184 -1.75 -12.91 -14.87
N ILE A 185 -2.38 -11.93 -14.25
CA ILE A 185 -3.27 -12.13 -13.10
C ILE A 185 -4.70 -11.95 -13.59
N ALA A 186 -5.53 -12.98 -13.41
CA ALA A 186 -6.97 -12.92 -13.71
C ALA A 186 -7.76 -12.90 -12.40
N GLN A 187 -8.73 -12.01 -12.29
CA GLN A 187 -9.53 -11.83 -11.08
C GLN A 187 -11.02 -11.66 -11.39
N LEU A 188 -11.87 -12.42 -10.70
CA LEU A 188 -13.31 -12.17 -10.71
C LEU A 188 -13.59 -10.86 -9.94
N GLU A 189 -14.28 -9.90 -10.57
CA GLU A 189 -14.62 -8.61 -9.95
C GLU A 189 -16.04 -8.65 -9.38
N LEU A 190 -16.18 -8.74 -8.06
CA LEU A 190 -17.47 -8.62 -7.37
C LEU A 190 -17.76 -7.14 -7.06
N SER A 191 -18.85 -6.63 -7.63
CA SER A 191 -19.22 -5.20 -7.57
C SER A 191 -20.39 -4.87 -6.64
N ASP A 192 -21.23 -5.84 -6.27
CA ASP A 192 -22.24 -5.69 -5.21
C ASP A 192 -21.65 -6.23 -3.91
N VAL A 193 -21.16 -5.32 -3.07
CA VAL A 193 -20.62 -5.63 -1.75
C VAL A 193 -21.41 -4.83 -0.74
N ARG A 194 -21.81 -5.46 0.36
CA ARG A 194 -22.68 -4.85 1.37
C ARG A 194 -22.07 -4.91 2.76
N LEU A 195 -22.25 -3.85 3.54
CA LEU A 195 -21.91 -3.76 4.94
C LEU A 195 -22.85 -4.63 5.78
N VAL A 196 -22.27 -5.51 6.60
CA VAL A 196 -23.00 -6.44 7.47
C VAL A 196 -22.78 -6.08 8.93
N TYR A 197 -21.54 -5.82 9.32
CA TYR A 197 -21.19 -5.44 10.69
C TYR A 197 -19.96 -4.54 10.69
N ALA A 198 -20.01 -3.44 11.45
CA ALA A 198 -18.84 -2.64 11.79
C ALA A 198 -18.88 -2.28 13.28
N PRO A 199 -17.79 -2.51 14.04
CA PRO A 199 -17.70 -1.97 15.39
C PRO A 199 -17.62 -0.43 15.35
N PRO A 200 -17.97 0.28 16.42
CA PRO A 200 -17.73 1.71 16.54
C PRO A 200 -16.27 2.10 16.26
N ARG A 201 -16.02 3.31 15.75
CA ARG A 201 -14.66 3.87 15.56
C ARG A 201 -13.80 3.76 16.82
N ALA A 202 -14.37 3.99 18.00
CA ALA A 202 -13.65 3.86 19.26
C ALA A 202 -13.26 2.41 19.62
N ILE A 203 -13.54 1.44 18.75
CA ILE A 203 -13.01 0.07 18.77
C ILE A 203 -12.21 -0.19 17.50
N GLY A 204 -12.81 0.08 16.33
CA GLY A 204 -12.24 -0.18 15.00
C GLY A 204 -11.03 0.68 14.63
N ASN A 205 -10.86 1.83 15.28
CA ASN A 205 -9.74 2.76 15.12
C ASN A 205 -9.33 3.38 16.49
N TYR A 206 -9.39 2.58 17.56
CA TYR A 206 -9.00 3.01 18.91
C TYR A 206 -7.54 3.48 18.93
N GLY A 207 -7.31 4.70 19.45
CA GLY A 207 -6.01 5.36 19.50
C GLY A 207 -5.60 6.14 18.24
N ASP A 208 -6.34 6.00 17.13
CA ASP A 208 -6.17 6.75 15.88
C ASP A 208 -4.69 6.98 15.48
N GLU A 209 -4.28 8.20 15.08
CA GLU A 209 -2.93 8.52 14.64
C GLU A 209 -1.86 8.49 15.74
N ILE A 210 -2.28 8.51 17.02
CA ILE A 210 -1.37 8.40 18.17
C ILE A 210 -0.81 6.98 18.26
N ASP A 211 -1.68 5.97 18.16
CA ASP A 211 -1.27 4.56 18.20
C ASP A 211 -0.93 3.99 16.79
N ASN A 212 -1.08 4.78 15.72
CA ASN A 212 -0.75 4.36 14.35
C ASN A 212 0.75 4.05 14.19
N PHE A 213 1.07 2.87 13.67
CA PHE A 213 2.39 2.25 13.65
C PHE A 213 2.99 1.95 15.04
N MET A 214 2.21 1.92 16.11
CA MET A 214 2.73 1.73 17.48
C MET A 214 2.38 0.36 18.04
N TRP A 215 3.26 -0.13 18.91
CA TRP A 215 2.99 -1.23 19.84
C TRP A 215 3.44 -0.80 21.24
N PRO A 216 2.67 -1.06 22.33
CA PRO A 216 1.44 -1.87 22.42
C PRO A 216 0.19 -1.28 21.76
N ARG A 217 -0.60 -2.13 21.09
CA ARG A 217 -1.82 -1.77 20.32
C ARG A 217 -3.06 -2.48 20.89
N HIS A 218 -4.21 -1.80 20.84
CA HIS A 218 -5.48 -2.30 21.42
C HIS A 218 -6.69 -2.00 20.52
N THR A 219 -6.54 -2.22 19.21
CA THR A 219 -7.52 -1.83 18.21
C THR A 219 -8.27 -3.06 17.68
N GLY A 220 -9.60 -3.02 17.71
CA GLY A 220 -10.47 -4.05 17.12
C GLY A 220 -10.70 -3.78 15.63
N ASP A 221 -9.65 -3.72 14.83
CA ASP A 221 -9.68 -3.27 13.44
C ASP A 221 -10.25 -4.34 12.48
N PHE A 222 -11.57 -4.50 12.48
CA PHE A 222 -12.28 -5.41 11.58
C PHE A 222 -13.66 -4.89 11.19
N THR A 223 -14.14 -5.32 10.03
CA THR A 223 -15.49 -5.11 9.51
C THR A 223 -15.91 -6.37 8.75
N LEU A 224 -17.18 -6.76 8.88
CA LEU A 224 -17.80 -7.80 8.06
C LEU A 224 -18.62 -7.16 6.94
N LEU A 225 -18.32 -7.60 5.73
CA LEU A 225 -19.04 -7.28 4.51
C LEU A 225 -19.65 -8.57 3.94
N ARG A 226 -20.44 -8.47 2.87
CA ARG A 226 -20.92 -9.61 2.10
C ARG A 226 -20.90 -9.31 0.62
N ALA A 227 -20.38 -10.24 -0.17
CA ALA A 227 -20.44 -10.15 -1.62
C ALA A 227 -21.75 -10.75 -2.15
N TYR A 228 -22.29 -10.12 -3.19
CA TYR A 228 -23.52 -10.51 -3.88
C TYR A 228 -23.27 -10.63 -5.39
N VAL A 229 -24.08 -11.47 -6.03
CA VAL A 229 -24.07 -11.72 -7.47
C VAL A 229 -25.50 -11.75 -8.01
N GLY A 230 -25.65 -11.64 -9.33
CA GLY A 230 -26.92 -11.89 -9.99
C GLY A 230 -27.42 -13.31 -9.71
N LYS A 231 -28.73 -13.55 -9.92
CA LYS A 231 -29.34 -14.89 -9.76
C LYS A 231 -28.73 -15.95 -10.70
N ASP A 232 -28.03 -15.51 -11.74
CA ASP A 232 -27.26 -16.35 -12.66
C ASP A 232 -25.86 -16.72 -12.13
N GLY A 233 -25.51 -16.26 -10.93
CA GLY A 233 -24.22 -16.50 -10.28
C GLY A 233 -23.10 -15.57 -10.76
N LYS A 234 -23.37 -14.62 -11.66
CA LYS A 234 -22.36 -13.73 -12.24
C LYS A 234 -22.27 -12.41 -11.47
N PRO A 235 -21.10 -11.74 -11.46
CA PRO A 235 -20.99 -10.41 -10.90
C PRO A 235 -22.01 -9.45 -11.50
N ALA A 236 -22.65 -8.68 -10.63
CA ALA A 236 -23.63 -7.68 -11.00
C ALA A 236 -23.44 -6.42 -10.16
N ALA A 237 -23.86 -5.28 -10.70
CA ALA A 237 -24.03 -4.08 -9.89
C ALA A 237 -25.12 -4.30 -8.83
N TYR A 238 -25.16 -3.43 -7.81
CA TYR A 238 -26.15 -3.53 -6.75
C TYR A 238 -27.58 -3.66 -7.28
N SER A 239 -28.28 -4.69 -6.82
CA SER A 239 -29.71 -4.89 -7.00
C SER A 239 -30.29 -5.58 -5.78
N LYS A 240 -31.52 -5.23 -5.40
CA LYS A 240 -32.25 -5.93 -4.34
C LYS A 240 -32.51 -7.41 -4.66
N ASP A 241 -32.49 -7.77 -5.95
CA ASP A 241 -32.68 -9.13 -6.42
C ASP A 241 -31.41 -9.99 -6.40
N ASN A 242 -30.24 -9.39 -6.20
CA ASN A 242 -28.99 -10.13 -6.13
C ASN A 242 -28.99 -11.07 -4.92
N VAL A 243 -28.29 -12.18 -5.06
CA VAL A 243 -28.17 -13.23 -4.04
C VAL A 243 -26.74 -13.27 -3.49
N PRO A 244 -26.54 -13.75 -2.24
CA PRO A 244 -25.20 -13.89 -1.68
C PRO A 244 -24.30 -14.74 -2.58
N TYR A 245 -23.07 -14.27 -2.79
CA TYR A 245 -22.06 -14.99 -3.56
C TYR A 245 -21.69 -16.30 -2.85
N GLN A 246 -21.86 -17.41 -3.56
CA GLN A 246 -21.48 -18.73 -3.05
C GLN A 246 -19.97 -18.91 -3.24
N ALA A 247 -19.20 -18.60 -2.20
CA ALA A 247 -17.74 -18.64 -2.25
C ALA A 247 -17.24 -20.08 -2.44
N PRO A 248 -16.37 -20.39 -3.43
CA PRO A 248 -15.85 -21.74 -3.65
C PRO A 248 -15.09 -22.30 -2.44
N ALA A 249 -14.54 -21.41 -1.61
CA ALA A 249 -13.93 -21.73 -0.33
C ALA A 249 -14.09 -20.55 0.64
N HIS A 250 -14.08 -20.84 1.93
CA HIS A 250 -13.99 -19.86 3.00
C HIS A 250 -13.08 -20.37 4.12
N LEU A 251 -12.48 -19.46 4.86
CA LEU A 251 -11.59 -19.78 5.96
C LEU A 251 -12.39 -20.21 7.19
N GLN A 252 -11.93 -21.28 7.83
CA GLN A 252 -12.44 -21.70 9.14
C GLN A 252 -11.73 -20.89 10.22
N MET A 253 -12.50 -20.35 11.17
CA MET A 253 -11.95 -19.58 12.28
C MET A 253 -11.50 -20.50 13.41
N SER A 254 -10.27 -20.30 13.88
CA SER A 254 -9.74 -21.02 15.03
C SER A 254 -10.48 -20.60 16.30
N VAL A 255 -10.77 -21.58 17.16
CA VAL A 255 -11.26 -21.31 18.52
C VAL A 255 -10.12 -21.06 19.52
N GLU A 256 -8.92 -21.50 19.17
CA GLU A 256 -7.67 -21.26 19.88
C GLU A 256 -7.05 -19.95 19.42
N GLY A 257 -6.32 -19.27 20.29
CA GLY A 257 -5.60 -18.05 19.94
C GLY A 257 -4.08 -18.21 19.91
N PRO A 258 -3.38 -17.20 19.37
CA PRO A 258 -1.93 -17.22 19.19
C PRO A 258 -1.18 -17.24 20.52
N LYS A 259 -0.13 -18.06 20.60
CA LYS A 259 0.87 -18.07 21.67
C LYS A 259 2.25 -17.79 21.11
N GLU A 260 3.13 -17.24 21.94
CA GLU A 260 4.52 -17.00 21.54
C GLU A 260 5.18 -18.27 20.99
N GLY A 261 5.82 -18.15 19.83
CA GLY A 261 6.45 -19.27 19.13
C GLY A 261 5.52 -20.07 18.21
N ASP A 262 4.20 -19.87 18.26
CA ASP A 262 3.27 -20.54 17.33
C ASP A 262 3.54 -20.13 15.88
N TYR A 263 3.42 -21.09 14.97
CA TYR A 263 3.48 -20.81 13.53
C TYR A 263 2.36 -19.86 13.11
N ALA A 264 2.70 -18.91 12.26
CA ALA A 264 1.76 -18.03 11.59
C ALA A 264 2.09 -17.92 10.10
N MET A 265 1.06 -17.77 9.28
CA MET A 265 1.17 -17.47 7.85
C MET A 265 0.13 -16.42 7.50
N LEU A 266 0.47 -15.43 6.67
CA LEU A 266 -0.54 -14.60 6.01
C LEU A 266 -0.51 -14.79 4.50
N ALA A 267 -1.67 -14.58 3.89
CA ALA A 267 -1.80 -14.40 2.46
C ALA A 267 -2.51 -13.07 2.18
N GLY A 268 -2.04 -12.30 1.20
CA GLY A 268 -2.65 -11.03 0.86
C GLY A 268 -2.00 -10.31 -0.31
N TYR A 269 -2.37 -9.04 -0.49
CA TYR A 269 -2.00 -8.24 -1.67
C TYR A 269 -1.08 -7.07 -1.26
N PRO A 270 0.18 -7.32 -0.86
CA PRO A 270 1.09 -6.27 -0.45
C PRO A 270 1.32 -5.28 -1.59
N GLY A 271 1.39 -4.01 -1.23
CA GLY A 271 1.46 -2.87 -2.13
C GLY A 271 2.75 -2.87 -2.96
N ILE A 272 3.79 -2.21 -2.46
CA ILE A 272 5.06 -2.06 -3.18
C ILE A 272 6.23 -2.18 -2.19
N THR A 273 7.29 -2.90 -2.59
CA THR A 273 8.60 -2.92 -1.91
C THR A 273 9.73 -2.66 -2.91
N TYR A 274 10.94 -2.47 -2.38
CA TYR A 274 12.15 -2.05 -3.11
C TYR A 274 13.41 -2.81 -2.65
N ARG A 275 13.26 -4.06 -2.22
CA ARG A 275 14.26 -4.89 -1.55
C ARG A 275 15.44 -5.30 -2.41
N HIS A 276 15.27 -5.30 -3.73
CA HIS A 276 16.34 -5.65 -4.68
C HIS A 276 16.87 -4.45 -5.47
N ARG A 277 16.62 -3.23 -4.98
CA ARG A 277 17.29 -2.02 -5.50
C ARG A 277 18.81 -2.11 -5.28
N THR A 278 19.54 -1.46 -6.18
CA THR A 278 21.02 -1.40 -6.13
C THR A 278 21.49 -0.64 -4.89
N ALA A 279 22.76 -0.79 -4.51
CA ALA A 279 23.35 -0.06 -3.39
C ALA A 279 23.32 1.46 -3.64
N ALA A 280 23.51 1.89 -4.88
CA ALA A 280 23.41 3.30 -5.26
C ALA A 280 21.98 3.86 -5.09
N GLU A 281 20.96 3.12 -5.52
CA GLU A 281 19.56 3.50 -5.30
C GLU A 281 19.19 3.55 -3.81
N PHE A 282 19.65 2.56 -3.05
CA PHE A 282 19.43 2.47 -1.61
C PHE A 282 20.10 3.64 -0.86
N ALA A 283 21.35 3.96 -1.19
CA ALA A 283 22.05 5.11 -0.66
C ALA A 283 21.35 6.42 -1.02
N GLY A 284 20.93 6.58 -2.29
CA GLY A 284 20.20 7.76 -2.75
C GLY A 284 18.86 7.96 -2.03
N GLN A 285 18.16 6.87 -1.68
CA GLN A 285 16.94 6.94 -0.89
C GLN A 285 17.19 7.59 0.48
N ILE A 286 18.25 7.16 1.17
CA ILE A 286 18.62 7.62 2.52
C ILE A 286 19.21 9.03 2.48
N ASP A 287 20.19 9.25 1.62
CA ASP A 287 21.01 10.47 1.64
C ASP A 287 20.31 11.66 0.98
N THR A 288 19.35 11.40 0.10
CA THR A 288 18.80 12.43 -0.79
C THR A 288 17.28 12.44 -0.85
N VAL A 289 16.63 11.32 -1.21
CA VAL A 289 15.19 11.31 -1.47
C VAL A 289 14.37 11.54 -0.20
N LEU A 290 14.61 10.78 0.88
CA LEU A 290 13.86 10.90 2.12
C LEU A 290 14.06 12.27 2.80
N PRO A 291 15.30 12.79 2.97
CA PRO A 291 15.52 14.13 3.50
C PRO A 291 14.82 15.23 2.69
N ARG A 292 14.89 15.16 1.35
CA ARG A 292 14.19 16.10 0.47
C ARG A 292 12.68 16.04 0.67
N ARG A 293 12.09 14.85 0.72
CA ARG A 293 10.64 14.67 0.95
C ARG A 293 10.21 15.25 2.30
N VAL A 294 10.96 14.97 3.37
CA VAL A 294 10.69 15.55 4.70
C VAL A 294 10.72 17.07 4.64
N SER A 295 11.75 17.65 4.04
CA SER A 295 11.91 19.10 3.90
C SER A 295 10.77 19.74 3.08
N VAL A 296 10.44 19.19 1.90
CA VAL A 296 9.38 19.70 1.02
C VAL A 296 8.01 19.62 1.68
N PHE A 297 7.67 18.48 2.31
CA PHE A 297 6.38 18.32 2.96
C PHE A 297 6.26 19.22 4.20
N GLN A 298 7.33 19.38 4.99
CA GLN A 298 7.32 20.29 6.13
C GLN A 298 7.09 21.74 5.69
N GLN A 299 7.76 22.20 4.63
CA GLN A 299 7.55 23.56 4.11
C GLN A 299 6.11 23.78 3.63
N MET A 300 5.49 22.82 2.94
CA MET A 300 4.09 22.94 2.55
C MET A 300 3.12 22.94 3.75
N ILE A 301 3.41 22.14 4.78
CA ILE A 301 2.65 22.15 6.05
C ILE A 301 2.69 23.54 6.67
N ASP A 302 3.90 24.07 6.86
CA ASP A 302 4.14 25.38 7.48
C ASP A 302 3.44 26.50 6.68
N THR A 303 3.51 26.44 5.34
CA THR A 303 2.85 27.41 4.45
C THR A 303 1.33 27.36 4.59
N ILE A 304 0.72 26.18 4.59
CA ILE A 304 -0.75 26.04 4.72
C ILE A 304 -1.20 26.52 6.11
N GLU A 305 -0.48 26.15 7.17
CA GLU A 305 -0.80 26.57 8.53
C GLU A 305 -0.70 28.10 8.68
N ALA A 306 0.37 28.70 8.18
CA ALA A 306 0.56 30.15 8.23
C ALA A 306 -0.49 30.91 7.40
N ALA A 307 -0.73 30.48 6.15
CA ALA A 307 -1.65 31.16 5.23
C ALA A 307 -3.13 31.03 5.67
N SER A 308 -3.47 29.96 6.41
CA SER A 308 -4.83 29.75 6.93
C SER A 308 -5.02 30.21 8.39
N ALA A 309 -3.96 30.69 9.07
CA ALA A 309 -3.99 31.00 10.51
C ALA A 309 -5.09 31.99 10.92
N LYS A 310 -5.47 32.92 10.03
CA LYS A 310 -6.49 33.95 10.30
C LYS A 310 -7.84 33.71 9.60
N ASP A 311 -7.98 32.63 8.83
CA ASP A 311 -9.18 32.31 8.06
C ASP A 311 -9.69 30.90 8.40
N ALA A 312 -10.81 30.85 9.14
CA ALA A 312 -11.43 29.59 9.55
C ALA A 312 -11.98 28.77 8.36
N GLN A 313 -12.45 29.44 7.32
CA GLN A 313 -12.93 28.76 6.11
C GLN A 313 -11.75 28.15 5.34
N ALA A 314 -10.64 28.88 5.20
CA ALA A 314 -9.42 28.35 4.59
C ALA A 314 -8.87 27.14 5.37
N ARG A 315 -8.83 27.20 6.71
CA ARG A 315 -8.46 26.05 7.54
C ARG A 315 -9.32 24.83 7.26
N THR A 316 -10.64 25.04 7.19
CA THR A 316 -11.61 23.97 6.92
C THR A 316 -11.38 23.35 5.54
N ARG A 317 -11.17 24.18 4.51
CA ARG A 317 -10.94 23.72 3.13
C ARG A 317 -9.63 22.92 2.98
N TYR A 318 -8.56 23.31 3.69
CA TYR A 318 -7.24 22.66 3.59
C TYR A 318 -6.97 21.57 4.63
N ALA A 319 -7.84 21.35 5.63
CA ALA A 319 -7.61 20.40 6.72
C ALA A 319 -7.24 18.99 6.23
N SER A 320 -7.97 18.46 5.24
CA SER A 320 -7.69 17.12 4.66
C SER A 320 -6.34 17.05 3.94
N GLN A 321 -5.97 18.11 3.21
CA GLN A 321 -4.68 18.18 2.53
C GLN A 321 -3.54 18.29 3.55
N LEU A 322 -3.68 19.15 4.55
CA LEU A 322 -2.71 19.32 5.63
C LEU A 322 -2.47 18.00 6.38
N GLN A 323 -3.54 17.27 6.72
CA GLN A 323 -3.41 15.96 7.36
C GLN A 323 -2.65 14.96 6.48
N SER A 324 -2.97 14.91 5.19
CA SER A 324 -2.26 14.04 4.22
C SER A 324 -0.77 14.39 4.14
N LEU A 325 -0.42 15.68 4.12
CA LEU A 325 0.97 16.13 4.12
C LEU A 325 1.70 15.74 5.42
N LYS A 326 1.08 15.94 6.58
CA LYS A 326 1.62 15.52 7.89
C LYS A 326 1.89 14.02 7.93
N ASN A 327 0.95 13.21 7.45
CA ASN A 327 1.09 11.75 7.39
C ASN A 327 2.24 11.33 6.46
N ASN A 328 2.33 11.93 5.26
CA ASN A 328 3.43 11.66 4.33
C ASN A 328 4.80 12.08 4.88
N ARG A 329 4.87 13.21 5.59
CA ARG A 329 6.10 13.68 6.26
C ARG A 329 6.50 12.77 7.43
N LYS A 330 5.55 12.36 8.27
CA LYS A 330 5.77 11.41 9.38
C LYS A 330 6.31 10.09 8.84
N ARG A 331 5.69 9.54 7.79
CA ARG A 331 6.13 8.30 7.14
C ARG A 331 7.54 8.41 6.56
N ALA A 332 7.85 9.48 5.82
CA ALA A 332 9.18 9.68 5.25
C ALA A 332 10.27 9.80 6.33
N ALA A 333 9.97 10.50 7.42
CA ALA A 333 10.87 10.60 8.57
C ALA A 333 11.08 9.25 9.27
N GLY A 334 10.00 8.49 9.52
CA GLY A 334 10.09 7.16 10.13
C GLY A 334 10.82 6.14 9.27
N GLU A 335 10.63 6.17 7.94
CA GLU A 335 11.39 5.35 6.99
C GLU A 335 12.90 5.68 7.07
N LEU A 336 13.25 6.96 7.09
CA LEU A 336 14.65 7.41 7.21
C LEU A 336 15.28 6.95 8.53
N GLU A 337 14.59 7.17 9.65
CA GLU A 337 15.04 6.74 10.97
C GLU A 337 15.27 5.21 11.03
N GLY A 338 14.33 4.44 10.49
CA GLY A 338 14.44 2.97 10.47
C GLY A 338 15.58 2.45 9.60
N LEU A 339 15.84 3.09 8.45
CA LEU A 339 16.97 2.74 7.58
C LEU A 339 18.32 3.07 8.23
N LEU A 340 18.43 4.22 8.92
CA LEU A 340 19.63 4.61 9.65
C LEU A 340 19.92 3.69 10.83
N ARG A 341 18.90 3.24 11.57
CA ARG A 341 19.06 2.31 12.70
C ARG A 341 19.61 0.94 12.31
N SER A 342 19.34 0.48 11.09
CA SER A 342 19.60 -0.90 10.69
C SER A 342 21.00 -1.15 10.11
N ASP A 343 21.87 -0.13 10.03
CA ASP A 343 23.13 -0.13 9.25
C ASP A 343 22.98 -0.72 7.82
N ALA A 344 21.76 -0.61 7.28
CA ALA A 344 21.35 -1.34 6.08
C ALA A 344 22.11 -0.85 4.83
N LYS A 345 22.59 0.40 4.87
CA LYS A 345 23.35 1.01 3.78
C LYS A 345 24.71 0.31 3.61
N ALA A 346 25.43 0.09 4.71
CA ALA A 346 26.73 -0.58 4.67
C ALA A 346 26.58 -2.05 4.25
N GLN A 347 25.60 -2.76 4.83
CA GLN A 347 25.32 -4.15 4.47
C GLN A 347 24.94 -4.30 2.99
N ARG A 348 24.08 -3.41 2.46
CA ARG A 348 23.69 -3.43 1.03
C ARG A 348 24.89 -3.23 0.11
N ALA A 349 25.76 -2.28 0.44
CA ALA A 349 26.96 -2.02 -0.35
C ALA A 349 27.95 -3.19 -0.33
N ALA A 350 28.13 -3.83 0.83
CA ALA A 350 28.97 -5.03 0.96
C ALA A 350 28.41 -6.22 0.17
N ASP A 351 27.11 -6.50 0.31
CA ASP A 351 26.39 -7.54 -0.44
C ASP A 351 26.53 -7.34 -1.95
N GLU A 352 26.27 -6.12 -2.45
CA GLU A 352 26.36 -5.81 -3.89
C GLU A 352 27.80 -5.93 -4.40
N THR A 353 28.80 -5.46 -3.65
CA THR A 353 30.21 -5.59 -4.03
C THR A 353 30.61 -7.06 -4.18
N ALA A 354 30.23 -7.91 -3.21
CA ALA A 354 30.51 -9.35 -3.27
C ALA A 354 29.77 -10.03 -4.43
N MET A 355 28.51 -9.64 -4.68
CA MET A 355 27.72 -10.14 -5.79
C MET A 355 28.36 -9.78 -7.13
N LEU A 356 28.74 -8.51 -7.34
CA LEU A 356 29.36 -8.03 -8.58
C LEU A 356 30.72 -8.68 -8.83
N ALA A 357 31.54 -8.91 -7.80
CA ALA A 357 32.80 -9.64 -7.92
C ALA A 357 32.62 -11.09 -8.39
N ALA A 358 31.50 -11.72 -8.01
CA ALA A 358 31.14 -13.09 -8.41
C ALA A 358 30.27 -13.15 -9.69
N THR A 359 30.02 -12.00 -10.34
CA THR A 359 29.08 -11.91 -11.47
C THR A 359 29.73 -12.35 -12.78
N ASP A 360 28.96 -13.17 -13.51
CA ASP A 360 29.31 -13.65 -14.83
C ASP A 360 29.57 -12.52 -15.84
N ARG A 361 30.63 -12.65 -16.66
CA ARG A 361 31.08 -11.59 -17.58
C ARG A 361 30.01 -11.10 -18.54
N LYS A 362 29.07 -12.00 -18.94
CA LYS A 362 27.94 -11.68 -19.82
C LYS A 362 26.97 -10.62 -19.25
N TYR A 363 26.89 -10.46 -17.93
CA TYR A 363 25.96 -9.51 -17.29
C TYR A 363 26.61 -8.17 -16.94
N GLN A 364 27.94 -8.09 -16.88
CA GLN A 364 28.66 -6.91 -16.38
C GLN A 364 28.41 -5.66 -17.24
N GLY A 365 28.31 -5.80 -18.56
CA GLY A 365 28.04 -4.70 -19.47
C GLY A 365 26.67 -4.06 -19.23
N ASP A 366 25.62 -4.88 -19.15
CA ASP A 366 24.26 -4.41 -18.91
C ASP A 366 24.08 -3.82 -17.51
N ILE A 367 24.72 -4.42 -16.49
CA ILE A 367 24.72 -3.86 -15.12
C ILE A 367 25.37 -2.48 -15.09
N LYS A 368 26.51 -2.29 -15.77
CA LYS A 368 27.16 -0.98 -15.86
C LYS A 368 26.25 0.05 -16.54
N ALA A 369 25.62 -0.33 -17.65
CA ALA A 369 24.67 0.54 -18.35
C ALA A 369 23.45 0.89 -17.49
N LEU A 370 22.94 -0.07 -16.70
CA LEU A 370 21.86 0.14 -15.74
C LEU A 370 22.25 1.21 -14.72
N LEU A 371 23.42 1.08 -14.09
CA LEU A 371 23.87 2.04 -13.08
C LEU A 371 24.02 3.46 -13.65
N THR A 372 24.51 3.59 -14.88
CA THR A 372 24.56 4.88 -15.59
C THR A 372 23.16 5.44 -15.86
N ASN A 373 22.22 4.60 -16.32
CA ASN A 373 20.84 5.04 -16.54
C ASN A 373 20.17 5.52 -15.25
N LEU A 374 20.40 4.81 -14.13
CA LEU A 374 19.86 5.18 -12.82
C LEU A 374 20.44 6.49 -12.31
N SER A 375 21.74 6.75 -12.50
CA SER A 375 22.34 8.03 -12.11
C SER A 375 21.75 9.21 -12.88
N GLN A 376 21.39 9.02 -14.16
CA GLN A 376 20.72 10.05 -14.95
C GLN A 376 19.34 10.41 -14.40
N GLY A 377 18.56 9.41 -13.96
CA GLY A 377 17.27 9.63 -13.29
C GLY A 377 17.45 10.33 -11.93
N ALA A 378 18.41 9.89 -11.13
CA ALA A 378 18.69 10.50 -9.82
C ALA A 378 19.10 11.98 -9.93
N ALA A 379 19.81 12.36 -11.00
CA ALA A 379 20.27 13.72 -11.25
C ALA A 379 19.13 14.74 -11.45
N VAL A 380 17.92 14.29 -11.82
CA VAL A 380 16.74 15.15 -12.04
C VAL A 380 15.65 14.94 -10.99
N GLY A 381 15.89 14.09 -9.98
CA GLY A 381 14.87 13.70 -9.02
C GLY A 381 14.31 14.84 -8.15
N GLU A 382 15.06 15.94 -7.94
CA GLU A 382 14.54 17.08 -7.18
C GLU A 382 13.59 17.94 -8.01
N ARG A 383 13.93 18.20 -9.28
CA ARG A 383 13.01 18.78 -10.26
C ARG A 383 11.71 17.97 -10.29
N ASP A 384 11.80 16.68 -10.53
CA ASP A 384 10.62 15.82 -10.72
C ASP A 384 9.73 15.83 -9.48
N LEU A 385 10.31 15.73 -8.27
CA LEU A 385 9.57 15.86 -7.01
C LEU A 385 8.80 17.19 -6.92
N LEU A 386 9.43 18.31 -7.26
CA LEU A 386 8.80 19.62 -7.16
C LEU A 386 7.69 19.81 -8.19
N LEU A 387 7.92 19.40 -9.45
CA LEU A 387 6.90 19.46 -10.49
C LEU A 387 5.68 18.61 -10.13
N ASP A 388 5.91 17.41 -9.60
CA ASP A 388 4.85 16.52 -9.12
C ASP A 388 4.07 17.16 -7.96
N GLN A 389 4.75 17.77 -6.99
CA GLN A 389 4.05 18.47 -5.89
C GLN A 389 3.25 19.66 -6.40
N MET A 390 3.76 20.45 -7.35
CA MET A 390 3.00 21.55 -7.95
C MET A 390 1.74 21.03 -8.66
N ALA A 391 1.85 19.92 -9.40
CA ALA A 391 0.72 19.32 -10.12
C ALA A 391 -0.28 18.61 -9.19
N ALA A 392 0.16 18.12 -8.02
CA ALA A 392 -0.70 17.35 -7.10
C ALA A 392 -1.31 18.19 -5.97
N GLN A 393 -0.58 19.18 -5.46
CA GLN A 393 -0.92 19.95 -4.25
C GLN A 393 -1.57 21.31 -4.54
N SER A 394 -1.51 21.79 -5.78
CA SER A 394 -2.31 22.94 -6.22
C SER A 394 -3.72 22.51 -6.64
N GLN A 395 -4.67 23.44 -6.59
CA GLN A 395 -6.05 23.25 -7.03
C GLN A 395 -6.24 23.77 -8.46
N LEU A 396 -5.91 25.05 -8.71
CA LEU A 396 -6.21 25.69 -9.99
C LEU A 396 -5.16 25.40 -11.06
N LEU A 397 -3.86 25.42 -10.69
CA LEU A 397 -2.81 25.03 -11.62
C LEU A 397 -2.96 23.56 -12.04
N ARG A 398 -3.21 22.66 -11.08
CA ARG A 398 -3.58 21.26 -11.36
C ARG A 398 -4.74 21.15 -12.34
N SER A 399 -5.82 21.91 -12.12
CA SER A 399 -6.99 21.89 -13.00
C SER A 399 -6.62 22.31 -14.43
N ALA A 400 -5.82 23.37 -14.58
CA ALA A 400 -5.39 23.84 -15.89
C ALA A 400 -4.51 22.83 -16.63
N LEU A 401 -3.52 22.25 -15.95
CA LEU A 401 -2.65 21.20 -16.49
C LEU A 401 -3.46 19.95 -16.89
N LEU A 402 -4.39 19.53 -16.03
CA LEU A 402 -5.24 18.36 -16.26
C LEU A 402 -6.16 18.55 -17.48
N LEU A 403 -6.78 19.72 -17.61
CA LEU A 403 -7.65 20.07 -18.72
C LEU A 403 -6.89 20.09 -20.06
N GLU A 404 -5.70 20.71 -20.08
CA GLU A 404 -4.90 20.77 -21.31
C GLU A 404 -4.35 19.40 -21.69
N ARG A 405 -3.89 18.59 -20.73
CA ARG A 405 -3.49 17.20 -21.01
C ARG A 405 -4.67 16.38 -21.54
N LEU A 406 -5.85 16.48 -20.93
CA LEU A 406 -7.06 15.81 -21.41
C LEU A 406 -7.42 16.23 -22.84
N ARG A 407 -7.28 17.52 -23.19
CA ARG A 407 -7.51 18.00 -24.54
C ARG A 407 -6.58 17.34 -25.56
N ILE A 408 -5.28 17.26 -25.25
CA ILE A 408 -4.27 16.63 -26.12
C ILE A 408 -4.57 15.14 -26.30
N GLU A 409 -4.89 14.43 -25.22
CA GLU A 409 -5.20 13.00 -25.30
C GLU A 409 -6.53 12.74 -26.02
N SER A 410 -7.55 13.57 -25.78
CA SER A 410 -8.88 13.37 -26.37
C SER A 410 -8.89 13.53 -27.89
N ALA A 411 -7.90 14.23 -28.46
CA ALA A 411 -7.68 14.32 -29.91
C ALA A 411 -7.16 13.03 -30.56
N LYS A 412 -6.73 12.04 -29.75
CA LYS A 412 -6.29 10.71 -30.21
C LYS A 412 -7.44 9.68 -30.10
N PRO A 413 -7.42 8.60 -30.88
CA PRO A 413 -8.28 7.43 -30.65
C PRO A 413 -8.11 6.89 -29.22
N ASP A 414 -9.17 6.41 -28.59
CA ASP A 414 -9.17 6.06 -27.16
C ASP A 414 -8.10 5.00 -26.77
N ALA A 415 -7.85 4.04 -27.66
CA ALA A 415 -6.81 3.02 -27.48
C ALA A 415 -5.37 3.57 -27.51
N GLN A 416 -5.17 4.78 -28.04
CA GLN A 416 -3.87 5.46 -28.12
C GLN A 416 -3.70 6.55 -27.07
N ARG A 417 -4.74 6.81 -26.26
CA ARG A 417 -4.66 7.78 -25.17
C ARG A 417 -3.80 7.24 -24.04
N GLU A 418 -3.12 8.14 -23.35
CA GLU A 418 -2.42 7.80 -22.12
C GLU A 418 -3.40 7.23 -21.08
N SER A 419 -2.97 6.21 -20.32
CA SER A 419 -3.76 5.69 -19.21
C SER A 419 -4.04 6.79 -18.19
N GLY A 420 -5.29 6.93 -17.74
CA GLY A 420 -5.73 8.04 -16.90
C GLY A 420 -6.39 9.18 -17.69
N PHE A 421 -6.35 9.13 -19.02
CA PHE A 421 -6.99 10.08 -19.93
C PHE A 421 -7.88 9.39 -20.99
N GLN A 422 -8.18 8.11 -20.80
CA GLN A 422 -9.11 7.38 -21.66
C GLN A 422 -10.55 7.80 -21.35
N GLN A 423 -11.51 7.42 -22.21
CA GLN A 423 -12.92 7.75 -22.02
C GLN A 423 -13.44 7.27 -20.66
N ARG A 424 -12.97 6.11 -20.20
CA ARG A 424 -13.29 5.54 -18.89
C ARG A 424 -12.83 6.40 -17.70
N ASP A 425 -11.81 7.24 -17.88
CA ASP A 425 -11.20 8.05 -16.82
C ASP A 425 -11.85 9.45 -16.69
N GLN A 426 -12.66 9.87 -17.68
CA GLN A 426 -13.22 11.22 -17.75
C GLN A 426 -14.13 11.57 -16.56
N ALA A 427 -14.89 10.61 -16.03
CA ALA A 427 -15.73 10.82 -14.86
C ALA A 427 -14.91 11.15 -13.60
N MET A 428 -13.73 10.52 -13.45
CA MET A 428 -12.80 10.82 -12.36
C MET A 428 -12.24 12.24 -12.51
N ILE A 429 -11.83 12.62 -13.74
CA ILE A 429 -11.34 13.97 -14.04
C ILE A 429 -12.39 15.02 -13.70
N GLU A 430 -13.64 14.81 -14.11
CA GLU A 430 -14.76 15.70 -13.79
C GLU A 430 -14.95 15.85 -12.26
N GLY A 431 -14.88 14.72 -11.53
CA GLY A 431 -14.94 14.71 -10.07
C GLY A 431 -13.84 15.53 -9.41
N VAL A 432 -12.59 15.41 -9.89
CA VAL A 432 -11.45 16.23 -9.41
C VAL A 432 -11.74 17.72 -9.60
N LEU A 433 -12.25 18.12 -10.78
CA LEU A 433 -12.54 19.52 -11.09
C LEU A 433 -13.67 20.09 -10.23
N LYS A 434 -14.70 19.30 -9.90
CA LYS A 434 -15.77 19.70 -8.97
C LYS A 434 -15.28 19.85 -7.53
N GLN A 435 -14.42 18.93 -7.10
CA GLN A 435 -13.94 18.88 -5.71
C GLN A 435 -13.14 20.13 -5.29
N VAL A 436 -12.51 20.83 -6.24
CA VAL A 436 -11.78 22.09 -6.02
C VAL A 436 -12.59 23.08 -5.19
N GLN A 437 -13.91 23.20 -5.41
CA GLN A 437 -14.76 24.18 -4.72
C GLN A 437 -14.84 23.98 -3.21
N ARG A 438 -14.55 22.76 -2.73
CA ARG A 438 -14.54 22.41 -1.31
C ARG A 438 -13.16 22.52 -0.67
N ARG A 439 -12.11 22.74 -1.46
CA ARG A 439 -10.70 22.60 -1.04
C ARG A 439 -9.80 23.75 -1.47
N TYR A 440 -10.36 24.81 -2.05
CA TYR A 440 -9.63 25.93 -2.60
C TYR A 440 -9.83 27.21 -1.79
N ALA A 441 -8.74 27.89 -1.44
CA ALA A 441 -8.73 29.26 -0.92
C ALA A 441 -7.61 30.02 -1.65
N PRO A 442 -7.90 31.16 -2.31
CA PRO A 442 -6.94 31.84 -3.18
C PRO A 442 -5.60 32.16 -2.51
N GLU A 443 -5.62 32.69 -1.29
CA GLU A 443 -4.41 33.07 -0.55
C GLU A 443 -3.54 31.87 -0.19
N VAL A 444 -4.16 30.76 0.24
CA VAL A 444 -3.43 29.53 0.59
C VAL A 444 -2.83 28.87 -0.64
N GLU A 445 -3.60 28.78 -1.73
CA GLU A 445 -3.12 28.26 -3.03
C GLU A 445 -1.91 29.04 -3.52
N LYS A 446 -2.01 30.37 -3.56
CA LYS A 446 -0.96 31.24 -4.06
C LYS A 446 0.28 31.17 -3.19
N ALA A 447 0.13 31.13 -1.86
CA ALA A 447 1.24 30.93 -0.93
C ALA A 447 1.93 29.57 -1.16
N LEU A 448 1.15 28.49 -1.32
CA LEU A 448 1.67 27.14 -1.56
C LEU A 448 2.46 27.04 -2.86
N LEU A 449 1.92 27.58 -3.96
CA LEU A 449 2.63 27.63 -5.23
C LEU A 449 3.88 28.51 -5.16
N THR A 450 3.82 29.63 -4.45
CA THR A 450 4.99 30.50 -4.23
C THR A 450 6.10 29.71 -3.54
N THR A 451 5.80 28.99 -2.45
CA THR A 451 6.79 28.15 -1.75
C THR A 451 7.43 27.11 -2.66
N LEU A 452 6.62 26.36 -3.43
CA LEU A 452 7.15 25.32 -4.33
C LEU A 452 7.96 25.91 -5.49
N LEU A 453 7.50 27.00 -6.10
CA LEU A 453 8.19 27.66 -7.21
C LEU A 453 9.45 28.38 -6.75
N THR A 454 9.49 28.98 -5.56
CA THR A 454 10.71 29.52 -4.97
C THR A 454 11.74 28.41 -4.75
N ARG A 455 11.33 27.24 -4.27
CA ARG A 455 12.24 26.08 -4.13
C ARG A 455 12.74 25.60 -5.50
N TYR A 456 11.86 25.56 -6.50
CA TYR A 456 12.22 25.26 -7.89
C TYR A 456 13.21 26.30 -8.44
N GLN A 457 13.07 27.58 -8.09
CA GLN A 457 14.01 28.62 -8.50
C GLN A 457 15.43 28.46 -7.93
N GLN A 458 15.61 27.64 -6.89
CA GLN A 458 16.92 27.31 -6.32
C GLN A 458 17.56 26.06 -6.96
N LEU A 459 16.88 25.40 -7.90
CA LEU A 459 17.46 24.25 -8.60
C LEU A 459 18.65 24.70 -9.47
N PRO A 460 19.68 23.84 -9.64
CA PRO A 460 20.72 24.05 -10.64
C PRO A 460 20.11 24.19 -12.04
N ASP A 461 20.74 24.98 -12.92
CA ASP A 461 20.23 25.23 -14.27
C ASP A 461 19.94 23.95 -15.07
N ALA A 462 20.74 22.90 -14.90
CA ALA A 462 20.54 21.60 -15.55
C ALA A 462 19.24 20.87 -15.13
N GLN A 463 18.65 21.26 -14.00
CA GLN A 463 17.37 20.75 -13.51
C GLN A 463 16.20 21.71 -13.75
N ARG A 464 16.45 22.90 -14.31
CA ARG A 464 15.38 23.83 -14.65
C ARG A 464 14.73 23.50 -15.99
N VAL A 465 13.47 23.84 -16.11
CA VAL A 465 12.63 23.69 -17.28
C VAL A 465 12.33 25.10 -17.82
N ALA A 466 12.74 25.38 -19.06
CA ALA A 466 12.65 26.70 -19.66
C ALA A 466 11.21 27.26 -19.68
N GLU A 467 10.22 26.39 -19.86
CA GLU A 467 8.80 26.75 -19.86
C GLU A 467 8.32 27.21 -18.48
N PHE A 468 8.82 26.61 -17.39
CA PHE A 468 8.55 27.08 -16.03
C PHE A 468 9.25 28.40 -15.74
N ASP A 469 10.49 28.57 -16.20
CA ASP A 469 11.22 29.83 -16.03
C ASP A 469 10.56 30.99 -16.78
N THR A 470 9.97 30.70 -17.94
CA THR A 470 9.24 31.68 -18.74
C THR A 470 7.90 32.02 -18.08
N ALA A 471 7.19 31.02 -17.56
CA ALA A 471 5.89 31.21 -16.92
C ALA A 471 5.98 31.92 -15.57
N PHE A 472 7.02 31.63 -14.78
CA PHE A 472 7.10 32.03 -13.36
C PHE A 472 8.36 32.82 -13.01
N GLY A 473 9.25 33.08 -13.96
CA GLY A 473 10.49 33.82 -13.74
C GLY A 473 11.57 33.04 -12.99
N ARG A 474 12.74 33.66 -12.87
CA ARG A 474 13.93 33.12 -12.18
C ARG A 474 14.22 33.78 -10.84
N THR A 475 13.58 34.91 -10.52
CA THR A 475 13.74 35.60 -9.22
C THR A 475 12.43 35.62 -8.43
N PRO A 476 12.50 35.79 -7.09
CA PRO A 476 11.31 35.92 -6.25
C PRO A 476 10.36 37.06 -6.69
N GLU A 477 10.91 38.19 -7.17
CA GLU A 477 10.12 39.34 -7.61
C GLU A 477 9.37 39.04 -8.91
N GLN A 478 10.02 38.35 -9.85
CA GLN A 478 9.39 37.90 -11.09
C GLN A 478 8.28 36.88 -10.79
N LEU A 479 8.52 35.96 -9.87
CA LEU A 479 7.54 34.97 -9.42
C LEU A 479 6.31 35.62 -8.79
N ALA A 480 6.51 36.55 -7.85
CA ALA A 480 5.42 37.28 -7.23
C ALA A 480 4.56 37.99 -8.28
N LYS A 481 5.19 38.74 -9.19
CA LYS A 481 4.48 39.44 -10.28
C LYS A 481 3.72 38.48 -11.21
N ALA A 482 4.32 37.33 -11.55
CA ALA A 482 3.68 36.32 -12.38
C ALA A 482 2.44 35.74 -11.69
N LEU A 483 2.55 35.33 -10.43
CA LEU A 483 1.42 34.77 -9.67
C LEU A 483 0.34 35.82 -9.42
N ASP A 484 0.68 37.07 -9.12
CA ASP A 484 -0.28 38.17 -9.00
C ASP A 484 -1.12 38.31 -10.28
N THR A 485 -0.45 38.33 -11.44
CA THR A 485 -1.10 38.47 -12.74
C THR A 485 -2.00 37.28 -13.06
N LEU A 486 -1.53 36.05 -12.80
CA LEU A 486 -2.30 34.83 -13.07
C LEU A 486 -3.56 34.76 -12.22
N TYR A 487 -3.42 34.97 -10.90
CA TYR A 487 -4.54 34.85 -9.97
C TYR A 487 -5.53 36.03 -10.03
N ALA A 488 -5.09 37.22 -10.44
CA ALA A 488 -5.99 38.35 -10.67
C ALA A 488 -6.89 38.15 -11.90
N GLY A 489 -6.43 37.40 -12.92
CA GLY A 489 -7.15 37.25 -14.18
C GLY A 489 -7.82 35.89 -14.41
N THR A 490 -7.51 34.86 -13.61
CA THR A 490 -8.09 33.52 -13.80
C THR A 490 -9.54 33.45 -13.30
N GLN A 491 -10.37 32.75 -14.07
CA GLN A 491 -11.74 32.43 -13.73
C GLN A 491 -11.88 30.96 -13.29
N LEU A 492 -10.78 30.18 -13.26
CA LEU A 492 -10.81 28.78 -12.84
C LEU A 492 -11.18 28.59 -11.36
N GLY A 493 -11.23 29.65 -10.56
CA GLY A 493 -11.82 29.64 -9.22
C GLY A 493 -13.30 29.23 -9.23
N GLU A 494 -14.02 29.46 -10.34
CA GLU A 494 -15.43 29.12 -10.48
C GLU A 494 -15.63 27.73 -11.09
N GLU A 495 -16.49 26.90 -10.48
CA GLU A 495 -16.73 25.52 -10.93
C GLU A 495 -17.24 25.45 -12.37
N ALA A 496 -18.20 26.32 -12.72
CA ALA A 496 -18.75 26.37 -14.07
C ALA A 496 -17.68 26.64 -15.15
N GLN A 497 -16.66 27.42 -14.83
CA GLN A 497 -15.57 27.75 -15.75
C GLN A 497 -14.64 26.55 -15.99
N ARG A 498 -14.38 25.75 -14.94
CA ARG A 498 -13.64 24.48 -15.06
C ARG A 498 -14.44 23.45 -15.85
N LEU A 499 -15.74 23.30 -15.58
CA LEU A 499 -16.60 22.32 -16.25
C LEU A 499 -16.86 22.66 -17.73
N SER A 500 -16.98 23.95 -18.06
CA SER A 500 -17.05 24.40 -19.46
C SER A 500 -15.80 23.99 -20.25
N ARG A 501 -14.61 24.21 -19.67
CA ARG A 501 -13.34 23.79 -20.30
C ARG A 501 -13.19 22.27 -20.33
N PHE A 502 -13.69 21.54 -19.34
CA PHE A 502 -13.75 20.07 -19.37
C PHE A 502 -14.59 19.56 -20.53
N ALA A 503 -15.76 20.17 -20.78
CA ALA A 503 -16.63 19.80 -21.90
C ALA A 503 -15.92 19.96 -23.27
N ALA A 504 -15.10 21.00 -23.42
CA ALA A 504 -14.25 21.16 -24.60
C ALA A 504 -13.08 20.16 -24.62
N ALA A 505 -12.36 20.02 -23.49
CA ALA A 505 -11.18 19.17 -23.37
C ALA A 505 -11.48 17.71 -23.67
N ARG A 506 -12.57 17.15 -23.14
CA ARG A 506 -12.96 15.74 -23.36
C ARG A 506 -13.31 15.40 -24.82
N GLU A 507 -13.53 16.43 -25.63
CA GLU A 507 -13.79 16.35 -27.08
C GLU A 507 -12.57 16.75 -27.92
N GLY A 508 -11.42 17.01 -27.28
CA GLY A 508 -10.20 17.45 -27.95
C GLY A 508 -10.26 18.88 -28.51
N LYS A 509 -11.27 19.68 -28.12
CA LYS A 509 -11.49 21.04 -28.64
C LYS A 509 -10.67 22.08 -27.90
N ALA A 510 -10.41 23.22 -28.56
CA ALA A 510 -9.71 24.35 -27.95
C ALA A 510 -10.42 24.84 -26.66
N LEU A 511 -9.62 25.16 -25.64
CA LEU A 511 -10.14 25.64 -24.36
C LEU A 511 -10.33 27.16 -24.40
N ALA A 512 -11.38 27.66 -23.76
CA ALA A 512 -11.58 29.10 -23.60
C ALA A 512 -10.40 29.73 -22.85
N ALA A 513 -9.97 30.91 -23.32
CA ALA A 513 -8.83 31.62 -22.78
C ALA A 513 -8.98 31.87 -21.26
N ASP A 514 -7.89 31.69 -20.54
CA ASP A 514 -7.75 31.96 -19.11
C ASP A 514 -6.24 32.05 -18.82
N PRO A 515 -5.75 32.98 -17.99
CA PRO A 515 -4.32 33.08 -17.69
C PRO A 515 -3.67 31.75 -17.27
N LEU A 516 -4.36 30.94 -16.46
CA LEU A 516 -3.83 29.63 -16.04
C LEU A 516 -3.85 28.59 -17.17
N ILE A 517 -4.82 28.65 -18.09
CA ILE A 517 -4.84 27.78 -19.28
C ILE A 517 -3.73 28.19 -20.26
N THR A 518 -3.50 29.49 -20.43
CA THR A 518 -2.44 30.02 -21.30
C THR A 518 -1.06 29.53 -20.85
N VAL A 519 -0.78 29.51 -19.54
CA VAL A 519 0.48 28.94 -19.04
C VAL A 519 0.48 27.41 -19.05
N ALA A 520 -0.68 26.75 -18.91
CA ALA A 520 -0.74 25.29 -18.91
C ALA A 520 -0.26 24.68 -20.23
N ALA A 521 -0.54 25.27 -21.39
CA ALA A 521 -0.13 24.74 -22.70
C ALA A 521 1.39 24.48 -22.81
N PRO A 522 2.29 25.47 -22.63
CA PRO A 522 3.74 25.20 -22.66
C PRO A 522 4.22 24.30 -21.52
N LEU A 523 3.60 24.38 -20.34
CA LEU A 523 3.98 23.51 -19.21
C LEU A 523 3.62 22.05 -19.47
N VAL A 524 2.47 21.76 -20.06
CA VAL A 524 2.07 20.40 -20.46
C VAL A 524 2.94 19.88 -21.59
N ALA A 525 3.34 20.72 -22.54
CA ALA A 525 4.33 20.33 -23.56
C ALA A 525 5.67 19.92 -22.92
N ALA A 526 6.14 20.66 -21.90
CA ALA A 526 7.32 20.30 -21.14
C ALA A 526 7.13 19.00 -20.35
N GLN A 527 5.98 18.80 -19.71
CA GLN A 527 5.64 17.56 -18.99
C GLN A 527 5.64 16.36 -19.92
N LEU A 528 5.07 16.46 -21.13
CA LEU A 528 5.10 15.40 -22.13
C LEU A 528 6.53 15.06 -22.58
N ARG A 529 7.39 16.07 -22.73
CA ARG A 529 8.81 15.84 -23.04
C ARG A 529 9.51 15.09 -21.90
N ILE A 530 9.33 15.53 -20.66
CA ILE A 530 9.91 14.90 -19.46
C ILE A 530 9.37 13.46 -19.29
N GLU A 531 8.08 13.25 -19.54
CA GLU A 531 7.45 11.93 -19.55
C GLU A 531 8.08 11.01 -20.60
N ASN A 532 8.32 11.52 -21.82
CA ASN A 532 8.98 10.76 -22.87
C ASN A 532 10.43 10.38 -22.50
N GLU A 533 11.17 11.29 -21.87
CA GLU A 533 12.50 11.01 -21.33
C GLU A 533 12.45 9.97 -20.20
N SER A 534 11.46 10.05 -19.31
CA SER A 534 11.25 9.05 -18.24
C SER A 534 10.95 7.68 -18.82
N LYS A 535 9.98 7.56 -19.73
CA LYS A 535 9.64 6.30 -20.43
C LYS A 535 10.83 5.72 -21.20
N THR A 536 11.69 6.58 -21.75
CA THR A 536 12.95 6.14 -22.36
C THR A 536 13.89 5.51 -21.33
N ARG A 537 14.08 6.15 -20.17
CA ARG A 537 14.89 5.60 -19.08
C ARG A 537 14.29 4.32 -18.51
N GLU A 538 12.99 4.29 -18.27
CA GLU A 538 12.26 3.13 -17.76
C GLU A 538 12.36 1.93 -18.71
N GLY A 539 12.24 2.16 -20.03
CA GLY A 539 12.47 1.12 -21.03
C GLY A 539 13.88 0.53 -20.97
N GLU A 540 14.91 1.38 -20.81
CA GLU A 540 16.29 0.91 -20.59
C GLU A 540 16.43 0.16 -19.26
N GLN A 541 15.84 0.65 -18.16
CA GLN A 541 15.88 -0.04 -16.88
C GLN A 541 15.21 -1.41 -16.96
N LEU A 542 14.06 -1.51 -17.62
CA LEU A 542 13.33 -2.77 -17.77
C LEU A 542 14.09 -3.79 -18.63
N ARG A 543 14.88 -3.31 -19.59
CA ARG A 543 15.74 -4.13 -20.45
C ARG A 543 17.04 -4.57 -19.74
N LEU A 544 17.65 -3.67 -18.96
CA LEU A 544 18.99 -3.86 -18.38
C LEU A 544 18.97 -4.50 -16.99
N ARG A 545 17.98 -4.18 -16.16
CA ARG A 545 17.88 -4.67 -14.78
C ARG A 545 17.77 -6.20 -14.65
N PRO A 546 17.18 -6.95 -15.60
CA PRO A 546 17.23 -8.41 -15.56
C PRO A 546 18.65 -8.96 -15.40
N ALA A 547 19.69 -8.33 -15.99
CA ALA A 547 21.08 -8.76 -15.81
C ALA A 547 21.55 -8.65 -14.34
N TYR A 548 21.18 -7.57 -13.66
CA TYR A 548 21.44 -7.40 -12.23
C TYR A 548 20.70 -8.44 -11.38
N MET A 549 19.43 -8.72 -11.73
CA MET A 549 18.65 -9.74 -11.02
C MET A 549 19.20 -11.16 -11.21
N GLN A 550 19.70 -11.50 -12.41
CA GLN A 550 20.37 -12.78 -12.65
C GLN A 550 21.65 -12.93 -11.81
N ALA A 551 22.44 -11.86 -11.68
CA ALA A 551 23.59 -11.84 -10.78
C ALA A 551 23.17 -12.07 -9.31
N LEU A 552 22.09 -11.42 -8.87
CA LEU A 552 21.55 -11.57 -7.51
C LEU A 552 21.05 -12.99 -7.26
N PHE A 553 20.31 -13.59 -8.19
CA PHE A 553 19.81 -14.96 -8.07
C PHE A 553 20.97 -15.96 -7.94
N ALA A 554 21.96 -15.87 -8.83
CA ALA A 554 23.13 -16.76 -8.80
C ALA A 554 23.92 -16.63 -7.49
N TRP A 555 24.07 -15.39 -6.99
CA TRP A 555 24.78 -15.13 -5.74
C TRP A 555 24.01 -15.63 -4.51
N ARG A 556 22.69 -15.40 -4.43
CA ARG A 556 21.84 -15.91 -3.34
C ARG A 556 21.71 -17.44 -3.36
N ALA A 557 21.66 -18.06 -4.54
CA ALA A 557 21.65 -19.52 -4.67
C ALA A 557 22.92 -20.16 -4.07
N LYS A 558 24.10 -19.56 -4.27
CA LYS A 558 25.36 -20.02 -3.64
C LYS A 558 25.34 -19.94 -2.11
N GLN A 559 24.44 -19.13 -1.54
CA GLN A 559 24.22 -19.01 -0.09
C GLN A 559 23.07 -19.90 0.41
N GLY A 560 22.46 -20.71 -0.45
CA GLY A 560 21.28 -21.50 -0.10
C GLY A 560 20.03 -20.65 0.17
N ARG A 561 19.96 -19.42 -0.37
CA ARG A 561 18.86 -18.48 -0.15
C ARG A 561 17.99 -18.39 -1.40
N ALA A 562 16.68 -18.56 -1.22
CA ALA A 562 15.69 -18.24 -2.25
C ALA A 562 15.46 -16.71 -2.34
N VAL A 563 15.00 -16.25 -3.50
CA VAL A 563 14.70 -14.82 -3.75
C VAL A 563 13.23 -14.67 -4.12
N TYR A 564 12.51 -13.83 -3.38
CA TYR A 564 11.12 -13.45 -3.66
C TYR A 564 11.07 -12.12 -4.43
N PRO A 565 10.07 -11.86 -5.29
CA PRO A 565 10.00 -10.59 -6.00
C PRO A 565 9.52 -9.48 -5.07
N ASP A 566 9.91 -8.25 -5.36
CA ASP A 566 9.32 -7.09 -4.69
C ASP A 566 7.78 -7.08 -4.83
N ALA A 567 7.08 -6.63 -3.79
CA ALA A 567 5.63 -6.53 -3.79
C ALA A 567 5.14 -5.60 -4.91
N ASN A 568 4.00 -5.94 -5.50
CA ASN A 568 3.40 -5.20 -6.62
C ASN A 568 1.87 -5.41 -6.71
N ARG A 569 1.18 -5.47 -5.56
CA ARG A 569 -0.28 -5.68 -5.43
C ARG A 569 -0.82 -7.01 -5.95
N THR A 570 0.04 -8.01 -6.09
CA THR A 570 -0.33 -9.39 -6.41
C THR A 570 -0.46 -10.23 -5.14
N LEU A 571 -1.15 -11.36 -5.22
CA LEU A 571 -1.28 -12.29 -4.09
C LEU A 571 0.10 -12.84 -3.69
N ARG A 572 0.47 -12.67 -2.42
CA ARG A 572 1.70 -13.15 -1.80
C ARG A 572 1.42 -13.89 -0.50
N ILE A 573 2.37 -14.72 -0.09
CA ILE A 573 2.39 -15.43 1.18
C ILE A 573 3.63 -15.03 1.98
N SER A 574 3.47 -14.80 3.28
CA SER A 574 4.57 -14.70 4.23
C SER A 574 4.28 -15.61 5.41
N TYR A 575 5.31 -16.25 5.97
CA TYR A 575 5.20 -17.19 7.07
C TYR A 575 6.29 -16.97 8.09
N GLY A 576 6.06 -17.43 9.32
CA GLY A 576 6.91 -17.18 10.46
C GLY A 576 6.21 -17.60 11.74
N LYS A 577 6.31 -16.78 12.78
CA LYS A 577 5.78 -17.09 14.11
C LYS A 577 5.28 -15.87 14.86
N VAL A 578 4.50 -16.12 15.90
CA VAL A 578 4.16 -15.14 16.94
C VAL A 578 5.42 -14.83 17.74
N GLU A 579 5.81 -13.55 17.82
CA GLU A 579 7.13 -13.18 18.37
C GLU A 579 7.10 -11.82 19.08
N ALA A 580 7.73 -11.76 20.27
CA ALA A 580 7.92 -10.54 21.03
C ALA A 580 8.75 -9.49 20.26
N LEU A 581 8.67 -8.22 20.67
CA LEU A 581 9.48 -7.13 20.11
C LEU A 581 10.45 -6.59 21.16
N HIS A 582 11.72 -6.44 20.77
CA HIS A 582 12.78 -5.86 21.59
C HIS A 582 13.26 -4.56 20.94
N PRO A 583 12.57 -3.42 21.16
CA PRO A 583 12.84 -2.19 20.41
C PRO A 583 14.18 -1.54 20.81
N ARG A 584 14.65 -1.79 22.05
CA ARG A 584 15.88 -1.26 22.63
C ARG A 584 16.28 -2.06 23.87
N ASP A 585 17.51 -1.85 24.32
CA ASP A 585 18.06 -2.52 25.51
C ASP A 585 17.15 -2.36 26.74
N GLY A 586 17.02 -3.44 27.52
CA GLY A 586 16.18 -3.51 28.71
C GLY A 586 14.66 -3.45 28.48
N VAL A 587 14.18 -3.25 27.25
CA VAL A 587 12.75 -3.15 26.94
C VAL A 587 12.29 -4.35 26.11
N THR A 588 11.29 -5.06 26.61
CA THR A 588 10.61 -6.14 25.88
C THR A 588 9.14 -5.84 25.82
N TYR A 589 8.57 -5.90 24.63
CA TYR A 589 7.15 -5.91 24.43
C TYR A 589 6.64 -7.33 24.23
N SER A 590 5.70 -7.72 25.09
CA SER A 590 4.92 -8.96 24.94
C SER A 590 4.34 -9.06 23.53
N PRO A 591 4.26 -10.26 22.94
CA PRO A 591 3.65 -10.46 21.64
C PRO A 591 2.12 -10.35 21.65
N VAL A 592 1.48 -10.21 22.82
CA VAL A 592 0.02 -10.14 22.95
C VAL A 592 -0.39 -9.01 23.90
N THR A 593 -1.43 -8.27 23.53
CA THR A 593 -2.12 -7.29 24.40
C THR A 593 -3.46 -7.83 24.89
N THR A 594 -3.99 -7.22 25.95
CA THR A 594 -5.25 -7.62 26.58
C THR A 594 -6.18 -6.43 26.76
N VAL A 595 -7.45 -6.71 27.08
CA VAL A 595 -8.44 -5.67 27.35
C VAL A 595 -8.10 -4.74 28.51
N ALA A 596 -7.18 -5.14 29.41
CA ALA A 596 -6.70 -4.28 30.49
C ALA A 596 -6.04 -3.00 29.93
N GLY A 597 -5.27 -3.11 28.84
CA GLY A 597 -4.64 -1.95 28.21
C GLY A 597 -5.61 -0.97 27.56
N ILE A 598 -6.83 -1.40 27.23
CA ILE A 598 -7.92 -0.49 26.80
C ILE A 598 -8.35 0.37 28.00
N VAL A 599 -8.51 -0.24 29.18
CA VAL A 599 -8.89 0.49 30.41
C VAL A 599 -7.79 1.46 30.82
N GLU A 600 -6.52 1.04 30.75
CA GLU A 600 -5.36 1.88 31.06
C GLU A 600 -5.24 3.10 30.13
N LYS A 601 -5.53 2.93 28.84
CA LYS A 601 -5.45 4.02 27.85
C LYS A 601 -6.68 4.95 27.86
N ASN A 602 -7.83 4.51 28.35
CA ASN A 602 -9.09 5.23 28.20
C ASN A 602 -9.09 6.57 28.97
N THR A 603 -9.16 7.67 28.23
CA THR A 603 -9.27 9.04 28.77
C THR A 603 -10.69 9.60 28.71
N ASN A 604 -11.64 8.84 28.16
CA ASN A 604 -13.00 9.29 27.82
C ASN A 604 -13.04 10.45 26.82
N ALA A 605 -11.96 10.65 26.06
CA ALA A 605 -11.84 11.66 25.03
C ALA A 605 -11.15 11.09 23.80
N TYR A 606 -11.51 11.58 22.62
CA TYR A 606 -10.88 11.19 21.37
C TYR A 606 -9.35 11.34 21.44
N PRO A 607 -8.56 10.36 20.97
CA PRO A 607 -8.95 9.10 20.32
C PRO A 607 -9.05 7.88 21.27
N PHE A 608 -8.98 8.09 22.59
CA PHE A 608 -9.02 7.06 23.62
C PHE A 608 -10.34 7.10 24.41
N ASP A 609 -11.44 7.03 23.68
CA ASP A 609 -12.81 7.14 24.17
C ASP A 609 -13.57 5.81 24.05
N ALA A 610 -13.09 4.78 24.76
CA ALA A 610 -13.65 3.42 24.68
C ALA A 610 -15.15 3.43 25.02
N PRO A 611 -16.03 2.78 24.23
CA PRO A 611 -17.46 2.82 24.46
C PRO A 611 -17.86 2.23 25.82
N LYS A 612 -18.90 2.80 26.46
CA LYS A 612 -19.42 2.30 27.74
C LYS A 612 -19.77 0.79 27.72
N PRO A 613 -20.40 0.22 26.67
CA PRO A 613 -20.65 -1.22 26.62
C PRO A 613 -19.37 -2.06 26.66
N LEU A 614 -18.29 -1.60 26.01
CA LEU A 614 -17.00 -2.27 26.04
C LEU A 614 -16.40 -2.25 27.45
N LEU A 615 -16.33 -1.07 28.07
CA LEU A 615 -15.80 -0.93 29.44
C LEU A 615 -16.59 -1.76 30.45
N ALA A 616 -17.91 -1.79 30.34
CA ALA A 616 -18.78 -2.60 31.20
C ALA A 616 -18.53 -4.11 31.01
N ALA A 617 -18.36 -4.57 29.76
CA ALA A 617 -18.06 -5.96 29.47
C ALA A 617 -16.66 -6.37 29.98
N ILE A 618 -15.66 -5.49 29.87
CA ILE A 618 -14.32 -5.71 30.45
C ILE A 618 -14.41 -5.82 31.97
N ALA A 619 -15.12 -4.89 32.62
CA ALA A 619 -15.29 -4.89 34.08
C ALA A 619 -16.04 -6.13 34.60
N LYS A 620 -16.98 -6.67 33.82
CA LYS A 620 -17.69 -7.92 34.13
C LYS A 620 -16.73 -9.13 34.13
N GLY A 621 -15.66 -9.10 33.33
CA GLY A 621 -14.69 -10.20 33.23
C GLY A 621 -15.23 -11.50 32.63
N ASP A 622 -16.42 -11.45 32.02
CA ASP A 622 -17.06 -12.58 31.35
C ASP A 622 -16.56 -12.71 29.91
N PHE A 623 -15.44 -13.41 29.76
CA PHE A 623 -14.77 -13.65 28.49
C PHE A 623 -15.12 -15.01 27.87
N GLY A 624 -16.01 -15.80 28.49
CA GLY A 624 -16.44 -17.10 27.98
C GLY A 624 -15.31 -18.00 27.50
N SER A 625 -15.51 -18.63 26.33
CA SER A 625 -14.51 -19.49 25.68
C SER A 625 -13.42 -18.74 24.91
N THR A 626 -13.44 -17.41 24.87
CA THR A 626 -12.40 -16.59 24.22
C THR A 626 -11.34 -16.08 25.18
N ALA A 627 -11.51 -16.33 26.48
CA ALA A 627 -10.47 -16.08 27.47
C ALA A 627 -9.18 -16.80 27.08
N ASP A 628 -8.06 -16.11 27.18
CA ASP A 628 -6.77 -16.77 27.08
C ASP A 628 -6.57 -17.75 28.24
N PRO A 629 -6.21 -19.02 27.97
CA PRO A 629 -6.13 -20.02 29.01
C PRO A 629 -5.02 -19.77 30.03
N ALA A 630 -3.95 -19.03 29.65
CA ALA A 630 -2.85 -18.70 30.56
C ALA A 630 -3.09 -17.35 31.25
N LEU A 631 -3.47 -16.32 30.51
CA LEU A 631 -3.68 -14.96 31.04
C LEU A 631 -5.02 -14.80 31.76
N LYS A 632 -5.96 -15.74 31.57
CA LYS A 632 -7.32 -15.72 32.12
C LYS A 632 -8.09 -14.42 31.82
N THR A 633 -7.79 -13.80 30.69
CA THR A 633 -8.39 -12.54 30.22
C THR A 633 -8.57 -12.54 28.71
N GLN A 634 -9.28 -11.56 28.18
CA GLN A 634 -9.46 -11.40 26.74
C GLN A 634 -8.24 -10.70 26.11
N THR A 635 -7.64 -11.37 25.12
CA THR A 635 -6.61 -10.79 24.25
C THR A 635 -7.22 -9.88 23.20
N VAL A 636 -6.45 -8.91 22.72
CA VAL A 636 -6.92 -7.89 21.76
C VAL A 636 -6.10 -7.95 20.47
N ASN A 637 -4.81 -7.68 20.55
CA ASN A 637 -3.90 -7.73 19.41
C ASN A 637 -2.71 -8.62 19.70
N PHE A 638 -2.03 -9.04 18.63
CA PHE A 638 -0.79 -9.80 18.74
C PHE A 638 0.22 -9.46 17.64
N LEU A 639 1.48 -9.79 17.89
CA LEU A 639 2.62 -9.61 17.01
C LEU A 639 3.06 -10.92 16.37
N THR A 640 3.48 -10.83 15.11
CA THR A 640 4.25 -11.89 14.44
C THR A 640 5.46 -11.29 13.75
N ASN A 641 6.46 -12.10 13.42
CA ASN A 641 7.60 -11.68 12.59
C ASN A 641 7.34 -11.69 11.07
N LEU A 642 6.07 -11.85 10.65
CA LEU A 642 5.68 -11.88 9.23
C LEU A 642 6.08 -10.60 8.47
N ASP A 643 6.43 -10.77 7.19
CA ASP A 643 6.84 -9.68 6.30
C ASP A 643 5.61 -9.04 5.63
N THR A 644 5.22 -7.88 6.15
CA THR A 644 4.06 -7.12 5.69
C THR A 644 4.41 -5.68 5.31
N THR A 645 3.68 -5.13 4.35
CA THR A 645 3.69 -3.71 3.97
C THR A 645 2.25 -3.26 3.67
N GLY A 646 2.04 -1.97 3.40
CA GLY A 646 0.71 -1.43 3.04
C GLY A 646 0.08 -2.22 1.89
N GLY A 647 -1.21 -2.53 1.99
CA GLY A 647 -1.93 -3.48 1.12
C GLY A 647 -2.25 -4.83 1.79
N ASN A 648 -1.44 -5.25 2.78
CA ASN A 648 -1.76 -6.41 3.63
C ASN A 648 -2.78 -6.10 4.74
N SER A 649 -3.29 -4.87 4.84
CA SER A 649 -4.40 -4.56 5.72
C SER A 649 -5.60 -5.44 5.38
N GLY A 650 -6.13 -6.20 6.33
CA GLY A 650 -7.23 -7.13 6.19
C GLY A 650 -6.80 -8.51 5.70
N SER A 651 -5.49 -8.79 5.63
CA SER A 651 -5.01 -10.12 5.30
C SER A 651 -5.30 -11.11 6.42
N PRO A 652 -5.87 -12.30 6.12
CA PRO A 652 -6.05 -13.34 7.11
C PRO A 652 -4.70 -13.87 7.59
N VAL A 653 -4.58 -14.06 8.91
CA VAL A 653 -3.46 -14.74 9.56
C VAL A 653 -3.91 -16.13 9.97
N LEU A 654 -3.21 -17.13 9.45
CA LEU A 654 -3.52 -18.54 9.57
C LEU A 654 -2.53 -19.23 10.51
N ASN A 655 -3.02 -20.15 11.33
CA ASN A 655 -2.16 -21.03 12.12
C ASN A 655 -1.57 -22.17 11.27
N ALA A 656 -0.85 -23.08 11.93
CA ALA A 656 -0.18 -24.20 11.29
C ALA A 656 -1.12 -25.17 10.53
N LYS A 657 -2.42 -25.17 10.88
CA LYS A 657 -3.48 -25.99 10.27
C LYS A 657 -4.23 -25.26 9.14
N GLY A 658 -3.92 -23.98 8.89
CA GLY A 658 -4.64 -23.16 7.92
C GLY A 658 -5.93 -22.53 8.46
N GLU A 659 -6.15 -22.53 9.78
CA GLU A 659 -7.31 -21.90 10.42
C GLU A 659 -7.01 -20.43 10.75
N LEU A 660 -8.00 -19.55 10.60
CA LEU A 660 -7.90 -18.12 10.84
C LEU A 660 -7.77 -17.81 12.34
N ILE A 661 -6.62 -17.26 12.74
CA ILE A 661 -6.33 -16.83 14.13
C ILE A 661 -6.31 -15.32 14.29
N GLY A 662 -6.12 -14.57 13.21
CA GLY A 662 -6.06 -13.11 13.27
C GLY A 662 -6.23 -12.43 11.93
N LEU A 663 -6.25 -11.10 11.97
CA LEU A 663 -6.37 -10.25 10.80
C LEU A 663 -5.31 -9.15 10.87
N ASN A 664 -4.41 -9.10 9.89
CA ASN A 664 -3.34 -8.10 9.84
C ASN A 664 -3.92 -6.71 9.61
N PHE A 665 -3.47 -5.71 10.36
CA PHE A 665 -3.94 -4.33 10.17
C PHE A 665 -2.84 -3.26 10.24
N ASP A 666 -1.71 -3.54 10.87
CA ASP A 666 -0.64 -2.55 11.03
C ASP A 666 0.75 -3.20 11.18
N SER A 667 1.78 -2.39 11.41
CA SER A 667 3.15 -2.79 11.74
C SER A 667 3.70 -1.91 12.85
N ASN A 668 4.79 -2.31 13.50
CA ASN A 668 5.44 -1.50 14.53
C ASN A 668 6.34 -0.40 13.92
N TRP A 669 6.59 0.66 14.71
CA TRP A 669 7.30 1.87 14.30
C TRP A 669 8.71 1.57 13.81
N GLU A 670 9.38 0.62 14.47
CA GLU A 670 10.74 0.25 14.13
C GLU A 670 10.86 -0.41 12.74
N SER A 671 9.73 -0.74 12.11
CA SER A 671 9.65 -1.44 10.84
C SER A 671 8.99 -0.64 9.70
N VAL A 672 8.77 0.67 9.87
CA VAL A 672 8.23 1.54 8.80
C VAL A 672 9.12 1.51 7.54
N SER A 673 10.43 1.23 7.71
CA SER A 673 11.40 1.05 6.64
C SER A 673 11.36 -0.31 5.93
N ALA A 674 10.49 -1.24 6.35
CA ALA A 674 10.42 -2.60 5.81
C ALA A 674 9.99 -2.67 4.33
N SER A 675 9.61 -1.57 3.69
CA SER A 675 9.48 -1.58 2.22
C SER A 675 10.84 -1.62 1.51
N TRP A 676 11.93 -1.18 2.15
CA TRP A 676 13.28 -1.15 1.61
C TRP A 676 14.22 -2.16 2.26
N TRP A 677 14.05 -2.42 3.57
CA TRP A 677 14.93 -3.31 4.32
C TRP A 677 14.18 -4.06 5.42
N PHE A 678 14.21 -5.40 5.40
CA PHE A 678 13.70 -6.24 6.48
C PHE A 678 14.79 -6.38 7.53
N ASP A 679 14.55 -5.82 8.71
CA ASP A 679 15.38 -6.10 9.87
C ASP A 679 14.65 -7.09 10.79
N PRO A 680 15.08 -8.37 10.86
CA PRO A 680 14.41 -9.40 11.67
C PRO A 680 14.37 -9.03 13.16
N ARG A 681 15.29 -8.18 13.63
CA ARG A 681 15.34 -7.71 15.03
C ARG A 681 14.13 -6.85 15.39
N TYR A 682 13.58 -6.13 14.41
CA TYR A 682 12.57 -5.11 14.63
C TYR A 682 11.26 -5.37 13.91
N LYS A 683 11.26 -6.09 12.78
CA LYS A 683 10.05 -6.25 11.97
C LYS A 683 9.03 -7.09 12.70
N ARG A 684 7.89 -6.48 13.03
CA ARG A 684 6.67 -7.17 13.45
C ARG A 684 5.47 -6.68 12.64
N ALA A 685 4.55 -7.59 12.41
CA ALA A 685 3.23 -7.31 11.89
C ALA A 685 2.23 -7.35 13.06
N VAL A 686 1.26 -6.43 13.06
CA VAL A 686 0.27 -6.27 14.13
C VAL A 686 -1.08 -6.76 13.64
N HIS A 687 -1.70 -7.63 14.42
CA HIS A 687 -2.93 -8.33 14.07
C HIS A 687 -3.98 -8.18 15.16
N VAL A 688 -5.25 -8.13 14.77
CA VAL A 688 -6.36 -8.33 15.72
C VAL A 688 -6.59 -9.83 15.93
N ASP A 689 -6.73 -10.23 17.19
CA ASP A 689 -6.99 -11.62 17.59
C ASP A 689 -8.46 -11.98 17.31
N MET A 690 -8.71 -13.10 16.63
CA MET A 690 -10.08 -13.55 16.33
C MET A 690 -10.90 -13.86 17.59
N ARG A 691 -10.26 -14.16 18.72
CA ARG A 691 -10.94 -14.24 20.02
C ARG A 691 -11.58 -12.92 20.41
N TYR A 692 -10.93 -11.78 20.12
CA TYR A 692 -11.49 -10.46 20.42
C TYR A 692 -12.71 -10.14 19.55
N LEU A 693 -12.63 -10.43 18.24
CA LEU A 693 -13.78 -10.33 17.33
C LEU A 693 -14.94 -11.16 17.85
N ARG A 694 -14.71 -12.44 18.15
CA ARG A 694 -15.75 -13.35 18.63
C ARG A 694 -16.36 -12.88 19.95
N TRP A 695 -15.54 -12.39 20.89
CA TRP A 695 -16.02 -11.85 22.16
C TRP A 695 -16.88 -10.59 21.97
N LEU A 696 -16.47 -9.67 21.10
CA LEU A 696 -17.27 -8.49 20.76
C LEU A 696 -18.65 -8.87 20.21
N LEU A 697 -18.69 -9.80 19.24
CA LEU A 697 -19.92 -10.30 18.63
C LEU A 697 -20.80 -11.13 19.58
N ALA A 698 -20.25 -11.65 20.68
CA ALA A 698 -21.01 -12.42 21.66
C ALA A 698 -21.53 -11.55 22.81
N LYS A 699 -20.69 -10.65 23.35
CA LYS A 699 -20.92 -10.03 24.66
C LYS A 699 -21.01 -8.50 24.64
N VAL A 700 -20.51 -7.82 23.62
CA VAL A 700 -20.38 -6.35 23.61
C VAL A 700 -21.32 -5.69 22.60
N TYR A 701 -21.24 -6.11 21.34
CA TYR A 701 -22.10 -5.70 20.24
C TYR A 701 -22.66 -6.96 19.57
N PRO A 702 -23.72 -7.54 20.16
CA PRO A 702 -24.11 -8.91 19.85
C PRO A 702 -24.56 -9.12 18.39
N ALA A 703 -23.98 -10.12 17.73
CA ALA A 703 -24.38 -10.61 16.42
C ALA A 703 -24.27 -12.16 16.36
N PRO A 704 -25.08 -12.90 17.14
CA PRO A 704 -24.96 -14.35 17.28
C PRO A 704 -25.17 -15.11 15.97
N GLU A 705 -26.00 -14.59 15.06
CA GLU A 705 -26.20 -15.20 13.74
C GLU A 705 -24.92 -15.18 12.89
N LEU A 706 -24.07 -14.16 13.03
CA LEU A 706 -22.79 -14.10 12.34
C LEU A 706 -21.78 -15.09 12.93
N LEU A 707 -21.78 -15.29 14.25
CA LEU A 707 -20.97 -16.34 14.89
C LEU A 707 -21.36 -17.73 14.38
N LYS A 708 -22.67 -17.99 14.30
CA LYS A 708 -23.23 -19.22 13.75
C LYS A 708 -22.86 -19.40 12.28
N GLU A 709 -22.98 -18.34 11.47
CA GLU A 709 -22.63 -18.36 10.05
C GLU A 709 -21.13 -18.66 9.82
N MET A 710 -20.25 -18.14 10.68
CA MET A 710 -18.80 -18.43 10.66
C MET A 710 -18.43 -19.78 11.31
N GLY A 711 -19.42 -20.57 11.77
CA GLY A 711 -19.18 -21.89 12.35
C GLY A 711 -18.49 -21.87 13.73
N VAL A 712 -18.58 -20.76 14.47
CA VAL A 712 -17.95 -20.62 15.80
C VAL A 712 -19.00 -20.54 16.92
N PRO A 713 -18.66 -20.92 18.17
CA PRO A 713 -19.61 -20.89 19.29
C PRO A 713 -20.19 -19.50 19.55
N ALA A 714 -21.51 -19.42 19.66
CA ALA A 714 -22.22 -18.29 20.27
C ALA A 714 -22.02 -18.39 21.79
N GLN A 715 -21.05 -17.63 22.30
CA GLN A 715 -20.53 -17.75 23.67
C GLN A 715 -21.51 -17.34 24.76
#